data_AF-A0A8W8KWS0-F1
#
_entry.id   AF-A0A8W8KWS0-F1
#
_cell.length_a   1.000
_cell.length_b   1.000
_cell.length_c   1.000
_cell.angle_alpha   90.00
_cell.angle_beta   90.00
_cell.angle_gamma   90.00
#
_symmetry.space_group_name_H-M   'P 1'
#
loop_
_entity.id
_entity.type
_entity.pdbx_description
1 polymer ?
#
loop_
_entity_poly.entity_id
_entity_poly.type
_entity_poly.pdbx_seq_one_letter_code
_entity_poly.pdbx_strand_id
1 'polypeptide(L)'
;MNHMGKENSLPEAVSEILATERGTLFYVLTEAGEYGIPPEKDAPSKDEKPEGEEGAFLTEVDAPVPPSKPEYIQKIDVEEAILIEVKKRIRMNFLNHMEEWHVQASDRAESVVIAKCEELNSELELRFHLHKPRARRAELDVHNVRAAELVMHSERVTRHTKGIIQALAELRQGFNKMTQEHNKLASKFREDIEALEVVFVNATKSSKLIALQSQLGNELTNFMEIIRTSLLQYRKHLDKTLQMLRESNARFIKSFKVFSDGGNFCPEEIDVYRKKLENMSSKIDVSEGAIMSDMEDIEKKRLDQATKVASEFEDRFKNHMIDLIFMEKIARWLTNTQVKIKAEVANSNSQAQQLAQHLSDLDRRVDACERPNLDKEPACKKEMQITSRQLNETLKTVFEAFQDRSTYLNCIKDPTPRPPSGTMQGPPALGVRVGFSQSTDVQPTPISKMGKQPQEDPSVNVIKSILRAQKSKMRFGMDADLDGELTGGIHHESREKLKSSMSTTTTSEKSKQTSKGKSSHSTGGSENSPKRVQSGMESVHTTPSLPRLRQNSKSTKFDKKYLVFGEKEEEGEEAHILGIIKRTLREALDGLLTNAEMYYRSKGNRPVTRPQALQETFEACADVIVQKLQSYYTQSDEYHNQCLQEFRNQLAQLEKSVAHVPALLIRDILKEELQKSKADRKQMSEEFSHHQVELEQRQQEHSHLLRPTLGHPHAEDSLKALCEKEEARHKDYVAAVEKHTKDLQNSALSHAQTFIDVLARTAEHQLLQYDNLLVIDDVIKGRVESPKYPTSELIRRKNAGLPLEDDEDKGALPRGKNTWPGTLNNELVIEEPPSKVTLTASITTAKTTLGQSATITARESAYQDYKAEFEKTLKWIDSERQKLMQAEQRWVDSWNTSVDKVKQLY
;
A
#
# COMPACT_ATOMS: atom_id res chain seq x y z
N MET A 1 61.51 -58.55 117.62
CA MET A 1 62.58 -57.82 118.35
C MET A 1 62.28 -57.88 119.84
N ASN A 2 63.33 -57.74 120.65
CA ASN A 2 63.47 -57.68 122.12
C ASN A 2 62.22 -57.20 122.89
N HIS A 3 61.95 -57.61 124.14
CA HIS A 3 62.85 -58.07 125.24
C HIS A 3 62.18 -59.23 126.02
N MET A 4 62.90 -60.22 126.57
CA MET A 4 63.53 -60.21 127.92
C MET A 4 62.67 -59.49 128.99
N GLY A 5 61.98 -60.13 129.94
CA GLY A 5 62.25 -61.41 130.59
C GLY A 5 63.05 -61.18 131.87
N LYS A 6 62.51 -61.58 133.03
CA LYS A 6 63.20 -61.71 134.32
C LYS A 6 62.36 -62.53 135.31
N GLU A 7 63.06 -63.33 136.13
CA GLU A 7 62.70 -63.77 137.49
C GLU A 7 61.19 -63.82 137.82
N ASN A 8 60.49 -64.96 137.71
CA ASN A 8 60.83 -66.31 138.19
C ASN A 8 61.07 -66.39 139.72
N SER A 9 60.17 -65.77 140.49
CA SER A 9 60.00 -66.09 141.91
C SER A 9 59.14 -67.35 142.09
N LEU A 10 59.80 -68.52 142.05
CA LEU A 10 59.26 -69.76 142.62
C LEU A 10 59.85 -69.94 144.02
N PRO A 11 59.13 -69.45 145.03
CA PRO A 11 58.60 -70.34 146.07
C PRO A 11 57.06 -70.19 146.17
N GLU A 12 56.29 -71.17 146.63
CA GLU A 12 56.65 -72.43 147.32
C GLU A 12 56.23 -73.69 146.52
N ALA A 13 55.76 -73.53 145.28
CA ALA A 13 54.89 -74.50 144.60
C ALA A 13 55.55 -75.52 143.62
N VAL A 14 56.82 -75.92 143.81
CA VAL A 14 57.51 -76.93 142.95
C VAL A 14 58.06 -78.11 143.75
N SER A 15 57.83 -79.34 143.26
CA SER A 15 58.28 -80.60 143.85
C SER A 15 59.54 -81.18 143.17
N GLU A 16 59.66 -81.04 141.85
CA GLU A 16 60.74 -81.64 141.07
C GLU A 16 61.00 -80.84 139.78
N ILE A 17 62.25 -80.75 139.33
CA ILE A 17 62.61 -80.17 138.02
C ILE A 17 63.22 -81.28 137.17
N LEU A 18 62.72 -81.42 135.95
CA LEU A 18 63.09 -82.48 135.00
C LEU A 18 63.77 -81.82 133.79
N ALA A 19 65.01 -82.23 133.51
CA ALA A 19 65.71 -81.83 132.28
C ALA A 19 65.66 -82.98 131.26
N THR A 20 65.18 -82.70 130.05
CA THR A 20 65.23 -83.64 128.92
C THR A 20 66.66 -83.77 128.36
N GLU A 21 66.88 -84.78 127.53
CA GLU A 21 68.20 -85.02 126.90
C GLU A 21 68.66 -83.88 125.98
N ARG A 22 67.73 -83.03 125.49
CA ARG A 22 68.04 -81.82 124.72
C ARG A 22 68.16 -80.55 125.57
N GLY A 23 68.00 -80.67 126.90
CA GLY A 23 68.23 -79.58 127.86
C GLY A 23 67.02 -78.71 128.19
N THR A 24 65.81 -79.07 127.77
CA THR A 24 64.58 -78.33 128.13
C THR A 24 64.19 -78.64 129.58
N LEU A 25 63.79 -77.61 130.32
CA LEU A 25 63.39 -77.73 131.73
C LEU A 25 61.86 -77.81 131.84
N PHE A 26 61.37 -78.93 132.37
CA PHE A 26 59.98 -79.16 132.74
C PHE A 26 59.84 -79.13 134.26
N TYR A 27 58.84 -78.40 134.77
CA TYR A 27 58.64 -78.19 136.20
C TYR A 27 57.46 -79.03 136.70
N VAL A 28 57.68 -79.81 137.76
CA VAL A 28 56.63 -80.54 138.47
C VAL A 28 56.20 -79.71 139.66
N LEU A 29 54.92 -79.31 139.68
CA LEU A 29 54.35 -78.48 140.73
C LEU A 29 54.02 -79.31 141.99
N THR A 30 53.92 -78.69 143.16
CA THR A 30 53.31 -79.30 144.37
C THR A 30 51.80 -79.07 144.45
N GLU A 31 51.30 -78.01 143.80
CA GLU A 31 49.88 -77.72 143.67
C GLU A 31 49.38 -78.05 142.26
N ALA A 32 48.08 -78.33 142.14
CA ALA A 32 47.42 -78.47 140.85
C ALA A 32 47.41 -77.11 140.12
N GLY A 33 48.13 -77.01 139.01
CA GLY A 33 48.01 -75.85 138.10
C GLY A 33 46.63 -75.75 137.47
N GLU A 34 46.43 -74.76 136.60
CA GLU A 34 45.12 -74.35 136.02
C GLU A 34 44.30 -75.48 135.33
N TYR A 35 44.93 -76.63 135.04
CA TYR A 35 44.30 -77.83 134.45
C TYR A 35 44.61 -79.14 135.23
N GLY A 36 44.93 -79.05 136.52
CA GLY A 36 45.28 -80.20 137.40
C GLY A 36 44.13 -80.76 138.24
N ILE A 37 44.38 -81.87 138.96
CA ILE A 37 43.39 -82.60 139.78
C ILE A 37 43.75 -82.49 141.29
N PRO A 38 42.80 -82.16 142.20
CA PRO A 38 43.08 -82.01 143.65
C PRO A 38 43.13 -83.33 144.46
N PRO A 39 43.69 -83.33 145.69
CA PRO A 39 43.70 -84.47 146.62
C PRO A 39 42.57 -84.44 147.69
N GLU A 40 42.19 -85.61 148.22
CA GLU A 40 41.12 -85.78 149.23
C GLU A 40 41.62 -86.08 150.67
N LYS A 41 40.79 -85.76 151.68
CA LYS A 41 40.78 -86.39 153.03
C LYS A 41 39.44 -86.22 153.79
N ASP A 42 38.90 -87.35 154.26
CA ASP A 42 38.01 -87.61 155.42
C ASP A 42 37.06 -86.53 156.00
N ALA A 43 35.73 -86.73 155.89
CA ALA A 43 34.79 -86.94 157.04
C ALA A 43 33.29 -86.99 156.60
N PRO A 44 32.35 -87.69 157.30
CA PRO A 44 31.03 -88.04 156.73
C PRO A 44 29.76 -87.57 157.50
N SER A 45 28.74 -87.09 156.78
CA SER A 45 27.29 -87.07 157.16
C SER A 45 26.42 -86.40 156.07
N LYS A 46 25.20 -86.81 155.71
CA LYS A 46 24.44 -88.07 155.91
C LYS A 46 23.15 -88.06 155.03
N ASP A 47 22.58 -89.24 154.79
CA ASP A 47 21.18 -89.53 154.36
C ASP A 47 20.74 -89.25 152.89
N GLU A 48 19.64 -89.93 152.51
CA GLU A 48 18.84 -89.89 151.27
C GLU A 48 19.41 -90.48 149.94
N LYS A 49 19.43 -91.83 149.94
CA LYS A 49 19.17 -92.77 148.81
C LYS A 49 17.94 -92.40 147.94
N PRO A 50 17.65 -93.09 146.80
CA PRO A 50 18.39 -94.16 146.08
C PRO A 50 18.72 -93.71 144.62
N GLU A 51 18.97 -94.47 143.55
CA GLU A 51 19.00 -95.91 143.14
C GLU A 51 20.32 -96.14 142.34
N GLY A 52 20.79 -97.33 141.93
CA GLY A 52 20.26 -98.71 141.95
C GLY A 52 20.05 -99.26 140.51
N GLU A 53 20.64 -100.37 140.07
CA GLU A 53 21.68 -101.24 140.66
C GLU A 53 22.35 -102.12 139.57
N GLU A 54 23.29 -103.00 139.98
CA GLU A 54 23.92 -104.11 139.22
C GLU A 54 24.86 -103.80 138.03
N GLY A 55 26.03 -104.46 137.89
CA GLY A 55 26.74 -105.31 138.86
C GLY A 55 27.75 -106.30 138.27
N ALA A 56 28.94 -106.41 138.89
CA ALA A 56 29.76 -107.63 139.00
C ALA A 56 30.94 -107.38 139.97
N PHE A 57 30.81 -107.73 141.25
CA PHE A 57 31.33 -108.97 141.87
C PHE A 57 32.88 -109.03 141.99
N LEU A 58 33.49 -108.66 143.14
CA LEU A 58 33.62 -109.40 144.43
C LEU A 58 34.89 -110.30 144.46
N THR A 59 35.42 -110.77 145.61
CA THR A 59 34.76 -111.05 146.91
C THR A 59 35.66 -110.79 148.13
N GLU A 60 35.04 -110.41 149.25
CA GLU A 60 35.60 -110.44 150.62
C GLU A 60 35.46 -111.83 151.24
N VAL A 61 36.37 -112.25 152.15
CA VAL A 61 36.14 -113.31 153.16
C VAL A 61 36.94 -113.01 154.44
N ASP A 62 36.39 -113.43 155.58
CA ASP A 62 36.75 -113.17 156.99
C ASP A 62 38.20 -113.38 157.51
N ALA A 63 38.40 -112.87 158.72
CA ALA A 63 39.56 -113.01 159.61
C ALA A 63 39.73 -114.47 160.15
N PRO A 64 40.89 -114.90 160.72
CA PRO A 64 41.52 -114.26 161.90
C PRO A 64 43.08 -114.23 161.91
N VAL A 65 43.67 -114.11 163.12
CA VAL A 65 45.03 -113.62 163.44
C VAL A 65 46.12 -114.74 163.50
N PRO A 66 47.41 -114.45 163.83
CA PRO A 66 48.56 -114.55 162.91
C PRO A 66 49.42 -115.84 163.09
N PRO A 67 50.31 -116.18 162.13
CA PRO A 67 51.73 -115.77 162.28
C PRO A 67 52.53 -115.56 160.97
N SER A 68 53.77 -115.05 161.11
CA SER A 68 54.94 -115.24 160.21
C SER A 68 54.69 -115.51 158.72
N LYS A 69 54.71 -114.46 157.87
CA LYS A 69 54.51 -114.59 156.41
C LYS A 69 55.55 -115.52 155.73
N PRO A 70 55.18 -116.36 154.74
CA PRO A 70 56.04 -117.44 154.27
C PRO A 70 56.93 -117.08 153.07
N GLU A 71 57.95 -117.91 152.86
CA GLU A 71 59.10 -117.75 151.93
C GLU A 71 58.72 -117.55 150.45
N TYR A 72 57.52 -117.93 150.01
CA TYR A 72 57.07 -117.74 148.62
C TYR A 72 56.63 -116.31 148.30
N ILE A 73 56.21 -115.51 149.30
CA ILE A 73 55.77 -114.12 149.06
C ILE A 73 56.97 -113.18 148.90
N GLN A 74 58.08 -113.44 149.61
CA GLN A 74 59.33 -112.66 149.51
C GLN A 74 60.00 -112.69 148.12
N LYS A 75 59.53 -113.54 147.19
CA LYS A 75 60.02 -113.62 145.81
C LYS A 75 59.14 -112.86 144.79
N ILE A 76 58.08 -112.20 145.25
CA ILE A 76 57.09 -111.50 144.42
C ILE A 76 56.93 -110.03 144.87
N ASP A 77 57.42 -109.67 146.05
CA ASP A 77 57.37 -108.31 146.58
C ASP A 77 58.23 -107.35 145.74
N VAL A 78 57.61 -106.38 145.07
CA VAL A 78 58.29 -105.39 144.22
C VAL A 78 58.49 -104.12 145.04
N GLU A 79 59.74 -103.77 145.34
CA GLU A 79 60.05 -102.55 146.09
C GLU A 79 59.48 -101.31 145.39
N GLU A 80 58.77 -100.46 146.16
CA GLU A 80 58.19 -99.18 145.72
C GLU A 80 59.20 -98.29 144.97
N ALA A 81 60.47 -98.37 145.34
CA ALA A 81 61.58 -97.69 144.66
C ALA A 81 61.67 -98.01 143.16
N ILE A 82 61.38 -99.24 142.76
CA ILE A 82 61.38 -99.69 141.35
C ILE A 82 60.21 -99.05 140.60
N LEU A 83 59.02 -98.99 141.21
CA LEU A 83 57.84 -98.36 140.62
C LEU A 83 58.03 -96.84 140.43
N ILE A 84 58.71 -96.18 141.38
CA ILE A 84 59.06 -94.75 141.30
C ILE A 84 60.05 -94.51 140.15
N GLU A 85 61.12 -95.30 140.04
CA GLU A 85 62.11 -95.16 138.96
C GLU A 85 61.51 -95.45 137.57
N VAL A 86 60.65 -96.47 137.45
CA VAL A 86 59.90 -96.75 136.20
C VAL A 86 58.99 -95.57 135.84
N LYS A 87 58.26 -94.98 136.80
CA LYS A 87 57.46 -93.76 136.57
C LYS A 87 58.34 -92.59 136.08
N LYS A 88 59.51 -92.37 136.67
CA LYS A 88 60.45 -91.32 136.22
C LYS A 88 60.96 -91.56 134.81
N ARG A 89 61.34 -92.79 134.47
CA ARG A 89 61.80 -93.16 133.11
C ARG A 89 60.71 -93.02 132.06
N ILE A 90 59.48 -93.47 132.34
CA ILE A 90 58.35 -93.31 131.41
C ILE A 90 58.07 -91.82 131.17
N ARG A 91 58.04 -91.01 132.24
CA ARG A 91 57.85 -89.56 132.16
C ARG A 91 58.93 -88.88 131.31
N MET A 92 60.20 -89.23 131.52
CA MET A 92 61.32 -88.64 130.77
C MET A 92 61.30 -89.03 129.29
N ASN A 93 61.05 -90.30 128.97
CA ASN A 93 60.93 -90.76 127.57
C ASN A 93 59.76 -90.06 126.85
N PHE A 94 58.64 -89.83 127.54
CA PHE A 94 57.51 -89.08 126.99
C PHE A 94 57.87 -87.62 126.68
N LEU A 95 58.61 -86.95 127.58
CA LEU A 95 59.06 -85.57 127.37
C LEU A 95 60.09 -85.46 126.22
N ASN A 96 61.07 -86.38 126.16
CA ASN A 96 62.01 -86.47 125.03
C ASN A 96 61.26 -86.69 123.69
N HIS A 97 60.25 -87.57 123.66
CA HIS A 97 59.44 -87.81 122.47
C HIS A 97 58.57 -86.62 122.06
N MET A 98 58.00 -85.89 123.03
CA MET A 98 57.24 -84.66 122.78
C MET A 98 58.05 -83.60 122.04
N GLU A 99 59.33 -83.41 122.40
CA GLU A 99 60.24 -82.48 121.71
C GLU A 99 60.53 -82.90 120.27
N GLU A 100 60.83 -84.19 120.06
CA GLU A 100 61.11 -84.71 118.72
C GLU A 100 59.87 -84.66 117.83
N TRP A 101 58.70 -84.98 118.39
CA TRP A 101 57.41 -84.84 117.72
C TRP A 101 57.09 -83.39 117.39
N HIS A 102 57.40 -82.42 118.28
CA HIS A 102 57.20 -80.99 118.00
C HIS A 102 58.01 -80.51 116.79
N VAL A 103 59.28 -80.93 116.67
CA VAL A 103 60.10 -80.62 115.49
C VAL A 103 59.50 -81.26 114.24
N GLN A 104 59.21 -82.57 114.27
CA GLN A 104 58.62 -83.26 113.12
C GLN A 104 57.23 -82.71 112.71
N ALA A 105 56.44 -82.20 113.66
CA ALA A 105 55.16 -81.54 113.39
C ALA A 105 55.36 -80.15 112.74
N SER A 106 56.38 -79.41 113.18
CA SER A 106 56.76 -78.12 112.62
C SER A 106 57.25 -78.27 111.17
N ASP A 107 58.18 -79.20 110.91
CA ASP A 107 58.73 -79.47 109.58
C ASP A 107 57.64 -79.91 108.59
N ARG A 108 56.68 -80.73 109.05
CA ARG A 108 55.51 -81.13 108.25
C ARG A 108 54.57 -79.97 107.98
N ALA A 109 54.34 -79.08 108.94
CA ALA A 109 53.51 -77.90 108.75
C ALA A 109 54.15 -76.94 107.72
N GLU A 110 55.45 -76.68 107.83
CA GLU A 110 56.19 -75.84 106.88
C GLU A 110 56.20 -76.47 105.47
N SER A 111 56.43 -77.78 105.35
CA SER A 111 56.34 -78.50 104.07
C SER A 111 54.94 -78.41 103.42
N VAL A 112 53.87 -78.49 104.20
CA VAL A 112 52.49 -78.31 103.70
C VAL A 112 52.22 -76.87 103.27
N VAL A 113 52.75 -75.87 103.99
CA VAL A 113 52.67 -74.45 103.61
C VAL A 113 53.41 -74.20 102.29
N ILE A 114 54.65 -74.68 102.15
CA ILE A 114 55.44 -74.55 100.91
C ILE A 114 54.68 -75.17 99.73
N ALA A 115 54.19 -76.40 99.86
CA ALA A 115 53.44 -77.09 98.81
C ALA A 115 52.16 -76.32 98.41
N LYS A 116 51.44 -75.72 99.36
CA LYS A 116 50.27 -74.88 99.04
C LYS A 116 50.64 -73.51 98.47
N CYS A 117 51.78 -72.92 98.81
CA CYS A 117 52.27 -71.73 98.14
C CYS A 117 52.66 -72.01 96.67
N GLU A 118 53.28 -73.16 96.38
CA GLU A 118 53.59 -73.58 95.01
C GLU A 118 52.33 -73.94 94.21
N GLU A 119 51.34 -74.61 94.82
CA GLU A 119 50.03 -74.88 94.20
C GLU A 119 49.30 -73.59 93.83
N LEU A 120 49.21 -72.63 94.76
CA LEU A 120 48.54 -71.35 94.52
C LEU A 120 49.27 -70.46 93.51
N ASN A 121 50.62 -70.47 93.51
CA ASN A 121 51.41 -69.80 92.46
C ASN A 121 51.18 -70.43 91.09
N SER A 122 51.13 -71.77 91.02
CA SER A 122 50.85 -72.50 89.78
C SER A 122 49.44 -72.21 89.25
N GLU A 123 48.43 -72.13 90.13
CA GLU A 123 47.08 -71.74 89.73
C GLU A 123 47.01 -70.27 89.27
N LEU A 124 47.73 -69.37 89.95
CA LEU A 124 47.82 -67.96 89.57
C LEU A 124 48.49 -67.79 88.19
N GLU A 125 49.59 -68.49 87.93
CA GLU A 125 50.27 -68.46 86.63
C GLU A 125 49.40 -69.08 85.52
N LEU A 126 48.69 -70.17 85.79
CA LEU A 126 47.70 -70.75 84.87
C LEU A 126 46.55 -69.78 84.57
N ARG A 127 46.00 -69.11 85.59
CA ARG A 127 44.96 -68.07 85.43
C ARG A 127 45.48 -66.90 84.59
N PHE A 128 46.71 -66.44 84.83
CA PHE A 128 47.35 -65.43 83.97
C PHE A 128 47.52 -65.93 82.53
N HIS A 129 48.00 -67.17 82.31
CA HIS A 129 48.17 -67.72 80.97
C HIS A 129 46.83 -67.81 80.21
N LEU A 130 45.76 -68.30 80.86
CA LEU A 130 44.43 -68.41 80.26
C LEU A 130 43.77 -67.05 79.98
N HIS A 131 44.11 -66.00 80.74
CA HIS A 131 43.51 -64.67 80.58
C HIS A 131 44.35 -63.68 79.78
N LYS A 132 45.66 -63.86 79.64
CA LYS A 132 46.56 -63.02 78.84
C LYS A 132 46.10 -62.84 77.37
N PRO A 133 45.53 -63.86 76.68
CA PRO A 133 44.94 -63.69 75.36
C PRO A 133 43.57 -62.98 75.32
N ARG A 134 42.92 -62.66 76.46
CA ARG A 134 41.62 -61.97 76.47
C ARG A 134 41.75 -60.51 76.05
N ALA A 135 42.76 -59.79 76.54
CA ALA A 135 42.96 -58.37 76.20
C ALA A 135 43.17 -58.19 74.69
N ARG A 136 44.10 -58.97 74.10
CA ARG A 136 44.39 -58.93 72.65
C ARG A 136 43.20 -59.38 71.79
N ARG A 137 42.37 -60.31 72.27
CA ARG A 137 41.12 -60.68 71.57
C ARG A 137 40.05 -59.59 71.68
N ALA A 138 39.87 -58.96 72.83
CA ALA A 138 38.97 -57.81 72.94
C ALA A 138 39.43 -56.64 72.06
N GLU A 139 40.75 -56.43 71.92
CA GLU A 139 41.33 -55.45 71.01
C GLU A 139 41.07 -55.78 69.53
N LEU A 140 41.38 -57.01 69.08
CA LEU A 140 41.22 -57.42 67.68
C LEU A 140 39.76 -57.66 67.28
N ASP A 141 39.04 -58.45 68.07
CA ASP A 141 37.73 -59.03 67.72
C ASP A 141 36.56 -58.09 68.09
N VAL A 142 36.77 -57.12 68.98
CA VAL A 142 35.73 -56.16 69.41
C VAL A 142 36.11 -54.72 69.09
N HIS A 143 37.23 -54.20 69.62
CA HIS A 143 37.61 -52.79 69.41
C HIS A 143 37.92 -52.49 67.94
N ASN A 144 38.80 -53.27 67.30
CA ASN A 144 39.21 -52.99 65.93
C ASN A 144 38.10 -53.27 64.91
N VAL A 145 37.25 -54.28 65.15
CA VAL A 145 35.99 -54.48 64.40
C VAL A 145 35.09 -53.25 64.55
N ARG A 146 34.81 -52.80 65.79
CA ARG A 146 33.93 -51.65 66.03
C ARG A 146 34.49 -50.35 65.44
N ALA A 147 35.81 -50.14 65.49
CA ALA A 147 36.46 -49.00 64.86
C ALA A 147 36.30 -49.03 63.34
N ALA A 148 36.44 -50.20 62.70
CA ALA A 148 36.20 -50.36 61.27
C ALA A 148 34.72 -50.14 60.90
N GLU A 149 33.76 -50.60 61.71
CA GLU A 149 32.34 -50.31 61.53
C GLU A 149 32.04 -48.81 61.54
N LEU A 150 32.48 -48.10 62.59
CA LEU A 150 32.28 -46.65 62.74
C LEU A 150 32.83 -45.87 61.54
N VAL A 151 34.01 -46.25 61.04
CA VAL A 151 34.61 -45.68 59.81
C VAL A 151 33.74 -46.00 58.59
N MET A 152 33.37 -47.27 58.37
CA MET A 152 32.52 -47.67 57.24
C MET A 152 31.16 -46.97 57.25
N HIS A 153 30.55 -46.77 58.42
CA HIS A 153 29.29 -46.06 58.57
C HIS A 153 29.44 -44.57 58.25
N SER A 154 30.43 -43.90 58.85
CA SER A 154 30.74 -42.49 58.60
C SER A 154 31.05 -42.22 57.12
N GLU A 155 31.82 -43.13 56.49
CA GLU A 155 32.06 -43.11 55.05
C GLU A 155 30.77 -43.30 54.26
N ARG A 156 29.96 -44.34 54.55
CA ARG A 156 28.71 -44.64 53.83
C ARG A 156 27.76 -43.44 53.85
N VAL A 157 27.60 -42.78 55.00
CA VAL A 157 26.81 -41.55 55.16
C VAL A 157 27.43 -40.38 54.39
N THR A 158 28.76 -40.21 54.44
CA THR A 158 29.46 -39.12 53.75
C THR A 158 29.45 -39.29 52.22
N ARG A 159 29.52 -40.53 51.72
CA ARG A 159 29.44 -40.89 50.31
C ARG A 159 28.04 -40.61 49.74
N HIS A 160 26.99 -41.00 50.48
CA HIS A 160 25.59 -40.65 50.18
C HIS A 160 25.34 -39.13 50.22
N THR A 161 25.84 -38.44 51.27
CA THR A 161 25.79 -36.97 51.40
C THR A 161 26.43 -36.27 50.19
N LYS A 162 27.60 -36.75 49.74
CA LYS A 162 28.30 -36.21 48.57
C LYS A 162 27.50 -36.44 47.28
N GLY A 163 26.85 -37.60 47.13
CA GLY A 163 25.97 -37.90 45.99
C GLY A 163 24.78 -36.95 45.88
N ILE A 164 24.10 -36.65 46.99
CA ILE A 164 23.00 -35.65 46.99
C ILE A 164 23.53 -34.26 46.59
N ILE A 165 24.65 -33.82 47.18
CA ILE A 165 25.24 -32.51 46.88
C ILE A 165 25.65 -32.41 45.40
N GLN A 166 26.20 -33.48 44.81
CA GLN A 166 26.53 -33.54 43.40
C GLN A 166 25.28 -33.45 42.51
N ALA A 167 24.24 -34.24 42.79
CA ALA A 167 23.00 -34.21 42.00
C ALA A 167 22.29 -32.84 42.04
N LEU A 168 22.31 -32.14 43.19
CA LEU A 168 21.80 -30.77 43.30
C LEU A 168 22.67 -29.76 42.50
N ALA A 169 23.99 -29.96 42.45
CA ALA A 169 24.88 -29.15 41.63
C ALA A 169 24.68 -29.39 40.11
N GLU A 170 24.46 -30.64 39.71
CA GLU A 170 24.14 -31.02 38.33
C GLU A 170 22.80 -30.44 37.87
N LEU A 171 21.77 -30.47 38.73
CA LEU A 171 20.51 -29.74 38.50
C LEU A 171 20.74 -28.23 38.34
N ARG A 172 21.52 -27.59 39.23
CA ARG A 172 21.79 -26.15 39.08
C ARG A 172 22.59 -25.81 37.82
N GLN A 173 23.47 -26.71 37.36
CA GLN A 173 24.18 -26.57 36.09
C GLN A 173 23.25 -26.75 34.88
N GLY A 174 22.34 -27.72 34.91
CA GLY A 174 21.32 -27.94 33.89
C GLY A 174 20.39 -26.73 33.72
N PHE A 175 19.96 -26.15 34.84
CA PHE A 175 19.19 -24.90 34.87
C PHE A 175 19.95 -23.74 34.19
N ASN A 176 21.18 -23.48 34.63
CA ASN A 176 22.03 -22.43 34.02
C ASN A 176 22.23 -22.62 32.51
N LYS A 177 22.33 -23.87 32.03
CA LYS A 177 22.42 -24.17 30.59
C LYS A 177 21.13 -23.81 29.86
N MET A 178 19.96 -24.16 30.40
CA MET A 178 18.66 -23.74 29.84
C MET A 178 18.57 -22.21 29.76
N THR A 179 18.98 -21.49 30.81
CA THR A 179 19.02 -20.01 30.83
C THR A 179 19.90 -19.43 29.72
N GLN A 180 21.02 -20.08 29.39
CA GLN A 180 21.90 -19.69 28.29
C GLN A 180 21.26 -19.93 26.92
N GLU A 181 20.61 -21.06 26.69
CA GLU A 181 19.88 -21.29 25.43
C GLU A 181 18.71 -20.31 25.26
N HIS A 182 18.00 -19.96 26.34
CA HIS A 182 16.97 -18.90 26.31
C HIS A 182 17.55 -17.52 26.00
N ASN A 183 18.77 -17.20 26.44
CA ASN A 183 19.45 -15.95 26.05
C ASN A 183 19.76 -15.93 24.55
N LYS A 184 20.27 -17.04 23.98
CA LYS A 184 20.52 -17.15 22.53
C LYS A 184 19.24 -16.99 21.72
N LEU A 185 18.16 -17.66 22.14
CA LEU A 185 16.86 -17.57 21.47
C LEU A 185 16.30 -16.13 21.52
N ALA A 186 16.50 -15.41 22.63
CA ALA A 186 16.10 -14.01 22.77
C ALA A 186 16.95 -13.04 21.92
N SER A 187 18.23 -13.37 21.67
CA SER A 187 19.07 -12.66 20.69
C SER A 187 18.56 -12.92 19.27
N LYS A 188 18.37 -14.20 18.90
CA LYS A 188 17.87 -14.56 17.57
C LYS A 188 16.50 -13.93 17.27
N PHE A 189 15.57 -13.94 18.24
CA PHE A 189 14.28 -13.27 18.09
C PHE A 189 14.45 -11.77 17.78
N ARG A 190 15.35 -11.08 18.48
CA ARG A 190 15.67 -9.68 18.15
C ARG A 190 16.24 -9.54 16.74
N GLU A 191 17.20 -10.38 16.36
CA GLU A 191 17.84 -10.36 15.03
C GLU A 191 16.82 -10.63 13.90
N ASP A 192 15.91 -11.59 14.09
CA ASP A 192 14.82 -11.90 13.17
C ASP A 192 13.84 -10.71 13.03
N ILE A 193 13.51 -10.00 14.12
CA ILE A 193 12.65 -8.81 14.08
C ILE A 193 13.37 -7.59 13.45
N GLU A 194 14.64 -7.37 13.76
CA GLU A 194 15.45 -6.30 13.15
C GLU A 194 15.66 -6.54 11.63
N ALA A 195 15.71 -7.80 11.17
CA ALA A 195 15.72 -8.14 9.75
C ALA A 195 14.41 -7.77 9.02
N LEU A 196 13.25 -7.89 9.67
CA LEU A 196 11.96 -7.44 9.10
C LEU A 196 11.93 -5.92 8.86
N GLU A 197 12.63 -5.14 9.69
CA GLU A 197 12.70 -3.68 9.57
C GLU A 197 13.33 -3.24 8.22
N VAL A 198 14.34 -3.97 7.73
CA VAL A 198 15.00 -3.68 6.43
C VAL A 198 14.05 -3.91 5.24
N VAL A 199 13.25 -4.99 5.27
CA VAL A 199 12.22 -5.26 4.25
C VAL A 199 11.13 -4.19 4.28
N PHE A 200 10.87 -3.65 5.46
CA PHE A 200 9.78 -2.74 5.77
C PHE A 200 10.04 -1.28 5.33
N VAL A 201 11.25 -0.75 5.50
CA VAL A 201 11.64 0.57 4.94
C VAL A 201 11.41 0.60 3.42
N ASN A 202 11.72 -0.50 2.74
CA ASN A 202 11.71 -0.62 1.28
C ASN A 202 10.36 -1.04 0.68
N ALA A 203 9.40 -1.51 1.49
CA ALA A 203 8.11 -1.98 0.99
C ALA A 203 7.27 -0.87 0.34
N THR A 204 6.65 -1.15 -0.81
CA THR A 204 5.98 -0.16 -1.67
C THR A 204 4.45 -0.14 -1.56
N LYS A 205 3.83 -1.06 -0.81
CA LYS A 205 2.36 -1.17 -0.63
C LYS A 205 1.98 -1.47 0.82
N SER A 206 0.94 -0.81 1.31
CA SER A 206 0.38 -0.94 2.66
C SER A 206 -0.01 -2.38 3.01
N SER A 207 -0.52 -3.16 2.05
CA SER A 207 -0.84 -4.59 2.23
C SER A 207 0.37 -5.45 2.58
N LYS A 208 1.57 -5.16 2.02
CA LYS A 208 2.81 -5.87 2.39
C LYS A 208 3.22 -5.55 3.84
N LEU A 209 2.89 -4.35 4.33
CA LEU A 209 3.14 -4.00 5.73
C LEU A 209 2.22 -4.80 6.67
N ILE A 210 0.93 -4.89 6.38
CA ILE A 210 -0.04 -5.64 7.22
C ILE A 210 0.38 -7.12 7.35
N ALA A 211 0.88 -7.74 6.28
CA ALA A 211 1.42 -9.10 6.32
C ALA A 211 2.62 -9.24 7.29
N LEU A 212 3.54 -8.25 7.30
CA LEU A 212 4.69 -8.23 8.21
C LEU A 212 4.27 -8.01 9.68
N GLN A 213 3.20 -7.26 9.96
CA GLN A 213 2.64 -7.15 11.32
C GLN A 213 2.04 -8.47 11.80
N SER A 214 1.36 -9.21 10.92
CA SER A 214 0.89 -10.56 11.25
C SER A 214 2.05 -11.52 11.50
N GLN A 215 3.16 -11.38 10.76
CA GLN A 215 4.37 -12.18 11.00
C GLN A 215 5.00 -11.89 12.37
N LEU A 216 5.13 -10.60 12.76
CA LEU A 216 5.58 -10.21 14.10
C LEU A 216 4.78 -10.89 15.23
N GLY A 217 3.45 -10.91 15.11
CA GLY A 217 2.57 -11.58 16.08
C GLY A 217 2.79 -13.09 16.14
N ASN A 218 3.04 -13.73 15.00
CA ASN A 218 3.36 -15.15 14.92
C ASN A 218 4.72 -15.47 15.55
N GLU A 219 5.77 -14.71 15.25
CA GLU A 219 7.11 -14.95 15.83
C GLU A 219 7.14 -14.71 17.35
N LEU A 220 6.43 -13.69 17.85
CA LEU A 220 6.28 -13.46 19.28
C LEU A 220 5.58 -14.64 19.98
N THR A 221 4.53 -15.19 19.35
CA THR A 221 3.79 -16.35 19.87
C THR A 221 4.67 -17.60 19.90
N ASN A 222 5.36 -17.88 18.78
CA ASN A 222 6.30 -18.98 18.61
C ASN A 222 7.43 -18.94 19.66
N PHE A 223 8.08 -17.77 19.82
CA PHE A 223 9.11 -17.56 20.84
C PHE A 223 8.59 -17.90 22.26
N MET A 224 7.42 -17.38 22.62
CA MET A 224 6.83 -17.61 23.94
C MET A 224 6.40 -19.07 24.16
N GLU A 225 5.97 -19.78 23.11
CA GLU A 225 5.62 -21.21 23.19
C GLU A 225 6.85 -22.09 23.41
N ILE A 226 7.98 -21.78 22.74
CA ILE A 226 9.27 -22.47 22.94
C ILE A 226 9.78 -22.27 24.38
N ILE A 227 9.75 -21.04 24.90
CA ILE A 227 10.18 -20.72 26.27
C ILE A 227 9.31 -21.48 27.29
N ARG A 228 7.98 -21.40 27.19
CA ARG A 228 7.06 -22.11 28.10
C ARG A 228 7.25 -23.62 28.06
N THR A 229 7.36 -24.19 26.86
CA THR A 229 7.59 -25.64 26.67
C THR A 229 8.89 -26.07 27.32
N SER A 230 9.97 -25.30 27.15
CA SER A 230 11.27 -25.55 27.78
C SER A 230 11.19 -25.50 29.31
N LEU A 231 10.49 -24.52 29.89
CA LEU A 231 10.32 -24.39 31.34
C LEU A 231 9.50 -25.54 31.93
N LEU A 232 8.40 -25.92 31.28
CA LEU A 232 7.54 -27.04 31.69
C LEU A 232 8.29 -28.39 31.66
N GLN A 233 9.09 -28.63 30.61
CA GLN A 233 9.94 -29.82 30.52
C GLN A 233 11.00 -29.82 31.62
N TYR A 234 11.64 -28.67 31.90
CA TYR A 234 12.66 -28.57 32.93
C TYR A 234 12.09 -28.78 34.34
N ARG A 235 10.95 -28.16 34.66
CA ARG A 235 10.22 -28.38 35.93
C ARG A 235 9.92 -29.86 36.17
N LYS A 236 9.38 -30.55 35.16
CA LYS A 236 9.09 -31.99 35.24
C LYS A 236 10.35 -32.86 35.45
N HIS A 237 11.50 -32.43 34.97
CA HIS A 237 12.79 -33.09 35.23
C HIS A 237 13.30 -32.80 36.66
N LEU A 238 13.18 -31.56 37.12
CA LEU A 238 13.51 -31.11 38.46
C LEU A 238 12.69 -31.89 39.50
N ASP A 239 11.37 -31.83 39.44
CA ASP A 239 10.42 -32.49 40.34
C ASP A 239 10.75 -33.99 40.49
N LYS A 240 10.92 -34.69 39.35
CA LYS A 240 11.25 -36.12 39.32
C LYS A 240 12.60 -36.42 40.00
N THR A 241 13.60 -35.57 39.77
CA THR A 241 14.96 -35.79 40.30
C THR A 241 15.02 -35.51 41.80
N LEU A 242 14.40 -34.43 42.26
CA LEU A 242 14.30 -34.10 43.68
C LEU A 242 13.49 -35.16 44.44
N GLN A 243 12.39 -35.68 43.87
CA GLN A 243 11.63 -36.79 44.45
C GLN A 243 12.50 -38.06 44.60
N MET A 244 13.29 -38.43 43.59
CA MET A 244 14.22 -39.56 43.71
C MET A 244 15.30 -39.34 44.79
N LEU A 245 15.78 -38.10 44.97
CA LEU A 245 16.72 -37.76 46.04
C LEU A 245 16.06 -37.82 47.43
N ARG A 246 14.85 -37.29 47.60
CA ARG A 246 14.06 -37.39 48.84
C ARG A 246 13.80 -38.85 49.23
N GLU A 247 13.35 -39.67 48.28
CA GLU A 247 13.13 -41.10 48.51
C GLU A 247 14.42 -41.85 48.82
N SER A 248 15.51 -41.58 48.09
CA SER A 248 16.82 -42.19 48.36
C SER A 248 17.30 -41.86 49.77
N ASN A 249 17.17 -40.59 50.20
CA ASN A 249 17.54 -40.14 51.53
C ASN A 249 16.66 -40.78 52.62
N ALA A 250 15.34 -40.84 52.43
CA ALA A 250 14.42 -41.48 53.36
C ALA A 250 14.63 -43.00 53.49
N ARG A 251 14.91 -43.69 52.38
CA ARG A 251 15.29 -45.12 52.38
C ARG A 251 16.63 -45.34 53.08
N PHE A 252 17.58 -44.42 52.91
CA PHE A 252 18.90 -44.51 53.54
C PHE A 252 18.83 -44.31 55.07
N ILE A 253 18.08 -43.32 55.57
CA ILE A 253 17.79 -43.13 57.00
C ILE A 253 17.14 -44.39 57.60
N LYS A 254 16.19 -45.01 56.89
CA LYS A 254 15.53 -46.28 57.29
C LYS A 254 16.45 -47.52 57.22
N SER A 255 17.69 -47.39 56.74
CA SER A 255 18.63 -48.51 56.64
C SER A 255 19.57 -48.67 57.84
N PHE A 256 19.48 -47.78 58.84
CA PHE A 256 20.18 -47.93 60.11
C PHE A 256 19.38 -48.83 61.04
N LYS A 257 20.06 -49.79 61.69
CA LYS A 257 19.48 -50.70 62.68
C LYS A 257 20.37 -50.72 63.93
N VAL A 258 19.73 -50.59 65.08
CA VAL A 258 20.39 -50.74 66.38
C VAL A 258 20.69 -52.21 66.70
N PHE A 259 21.59 -52.45 67.65
CA PHE A 259 21.97 -53.80 68.10
C PHE A 259 20.78 -54.65 68.59
N SER A 260 19.74 -54.06 69.18
CA SER A 260 18.51 -54.79 69.57
C SER A 260 17.75 -55.39 68.38
N ASP A 261 17.92 -54.82 67.19
CA ASP A 261 17.13 -55.11 65.99
C ASP A 261 17.91 -56.00 65.00
N GLY A 262 18.98 -56.64 65.49
CA GLY A 262 19.95 -57.40 64.69
C GLY A 262 20.81 -56.52 63.79
N GLY A 263 20.98 -55.24 64.13
CA GLY A 263 21.87 -54.31 63.46
C GLY A 263 23.21 -54.13 64.18
N ASN A 264 24.01 -53.18 63.68
CA ASN A 264 25.35 -52.89 64.19
C ASN A 264 25.61 -51.39 64.46
N PHE A 265 24.57 -50.57 64.57
CA PHE A 265 24.70 -49.15 64.94
C PHE A 265 24.39 -48.94 66.44
N CYS A 266 25.05 -47.97 67.08
CA CYS A 266 24.62 -47.48 68.39
C CYS A 266 23.68 -46.26 68.26
N PRO A 267 22.81 -45.96 69.24
CA PRO A 267 21.84 -44.87 69.13
C PRO A 267 22.48 -43.49 68.87
N GLU A 268 23.60 -43.20 69.53
CA GLU A 268 24.31 -41.92 69.44
C GLU A 268 24.89 -41.70 68.03
N GLU A 269 25.38 -42.77 67.42
CA GLU A 269 25.85 -42.80 66.04
C GLU A 269 24.69 -42.54 65.05
N ILE A 270 23.54 -43.19 65.27
CA ILE A 270 22.35 -43.00 64.45
C ILE A 270 21.89 -41.55 64.49
N ASP A 271 21.82 -40.91 65.67
CA ASP A 271 21.27 -39.55 65.77
C ASP A 271 22.19 -38.49 65.16
N VAL A 272 23.52 -38.67 65.25
CA VAL A 272 24.48 -37.82 64.52
C VAL A 272 24.29 -37.94 63.00
N TYR A 273 24.12 -39.16 62.47
CA TYR A 273 23.91 -39.37 61.03
C TYR A 273 22.51 -38.96 60.58
N ARG A 274 21.47 -39.22 61.38
CA ARG A 274 20.08 -38.79 61.14
C ARG A 274 20.03 -37.28 60.96
N LYS A 275 20.57 -36.52 61.91
CA LYS A 275 20.66 -35.05 61.84
C LYS A 275 21.44 -34.57 60.61
N LYS A 276 22.51 -35.28 60.22
CA LYS A 276 23.28 -34.99 58.99
C LYS A 276 22.48 -35.23 57.71
N LEU A 277 21.56 -36.20 57.70
CA LEU A 277 20.71 -36.56 56.55
C LEU A 277 19.41 -35.74 56.50
N GLU A 278 18.84 -35.36 57.64
CA GLU A 278 17.75 -34.38 57.76
C GLU A 278 18.20 -33.02 57.21
N ASN A 279 19.41 -32.58 57.58
CA ASN A 279 20.06 -31.41 56.97
C ASN A 279 20.22 -31.54 55.44
N MET A 280 20.32 -32.75 54.87
CA MET A 280 20.32 -32.94 53.42
C MET A 280 18.92 -32.86 52.82
N SER A 281 17.87 -33.28 53.54
CA SER A 281 16.49 -33.01 53.11
C SER A 281 16.24 -31.51 53.01
N SER A 282 16.55 -30.75 54.06
CA SER A 282 16.40 -29.29 54.03
C SER A 282 17.22 -28.62 52.93
N LYS A 283 18.38 -29.18 52.53
CA LYS A 283 19.13 -28.68 51.36
C LYS A 283 18.48 -29.01 50.02
N ILE A 284 17.80 -30.16 49.89
CA ILE A 284 16.99 -30.47 48.70
C ILE A 284 15.85 -29.45 48.60
N ASP A 285 15.12 -29.22 49.70
CA ASP A 285 13.96 -28.32 49.75
C ASP A 285 14.35 -26.84 49.50
N VAL A 286 15.46 -26.37 50.08
CA VAL A 286 16.02 -25.03 49.79
C VAL A 286 16.51 -24.91 48.33
N SER A 287 17.10 -25.97 47.77
CA SER A 287 17.54 -25.95 46.36
C SER A 287 16.39 -26.02 45.38
N GLU A 288 15.27 -26.66 45.74
CA GLU A 288 14.03 -26.65 44.98
C GLU A 288 13.44 -25.23 44.92
N GLY A 289 13.23 -24.62 46.09
CA GLY A 289 12.70 -23.25 46.19
C GLY A 289 13.56 -22.22 45.45
N ALA A 290 14.89 -22.34 45.52
CA ALA A 290 15.79 -21.46 44.79
C ALA A 290 15.65 -21.61 43.26
N ILE A 291 15.66 -22.83 42.72
CA ILE A 291 15.54 -23.06 41.27
C ILE A 291 14.13 -22.68 40.78
N MET A 292 13.08 -22.96 41.56
CA MET A 292 11.71 -22.56 41.24
C MET A 292 11.56 -21.04 41.19
N SER A 293 12.12 -20.31 42.17
CA SER A 293 12.12 -18.85 42.16
C SER A 293 12.90 -18.30 40.95
N ASP A 294 14.09 -18.83 40.67
CA ASP A 294 14.89 -18.41 39.50
C ASP A 294 14.16 -18.72 38.16
N MET A 295 13.34 -19.79 38.10
CA MET A 295 12.54 -20.14 36.91
C MET A 295 11.42 -19.13 36.64
N GLU A 296 10.63 -18.78 37.65
CA GLU A 296 9.54 -17.79 37.53
C GLU A 296 10.11 -16.41 37.14
N ASP A 297 11.25 -16.05 37.71
CA ASP A 297 11.96 -14.82 37.42
C ASP A 297 12.50 -14.80 35.97
N ILE A 298 12.89 -15.94 35.40
CA ILE A 298 13.26 -16.07 33.98
C ILE A 298 12.03 -15.95 33.07
N GLU A 299 10.91 -16.64 33.36
CA GLU A 299 9.72 -16.58 32.50
C GLU A 299 9.25 -15.13 32.35
N LYS A 300 9.16 -14.41 33.48
CA LYS A 300 8.84 -12.99 33.51
C LYS A 300 9.84 -12.16 32.71
N LYS A 301 11.15 -12.31 32.94
CA LYS A 301 12.18 -11.56 32.21
C LYS A 301 12.14 -11.81 30.70
N ARG A 302 11.76 -13.00 30.23
CA ARG A 302 11.59 -13.30 28.79
C ARG A 302 10.31 -12.69 28.22
N LEU A 303 9.20 -12.76 28.94
CA LEU A 303 7.94 -12.12 28.56
C LEU A 303 8.13 -10.60 28.43
N ASP A 304 8.72 -9.96 29.45
CA ASP A 304 9.00 -8.52 29.47
C ASP A 304 9.96 -8.13 28.32
N GLN A 305 11.03 -8.91 28.09
CA GLN A 305 12.01 -8.67 27.03
C GLN A 305 11.40 -8.79 25.62
N ALA A 306 10.61 -9.84 25.36
CA ALA A 306 9.99 -10.07 24.05
C ALA A 306 8.87 -9.07 23.76
N THR A 307 8.02 -8.78 24.76
CA THR A 307 6.95 -7.78 24.64
C THR A 307 7.52 -6.39 24.36
N LYS A 308 8.64 -6.03 25.02
CA LYS A 308 9.33 -4.76 24.77
C LYS A 308 9.91 -4.66 23.35
N VAL A 309 10.55 -5.72 22.84
CA VAL A 309 11.05 -5.74 21.46
C VAL A 309 9.90 -5.62 20.45
N ALA A 310 8.79 -6.32 20.71
CA ALA A 310 7.61 -6.25 19.85
C ALA A 310 6.96 -4.85 19.85
N SER A 311 6.84 -4.17 20.99
CA SER A 311 6.27 -2.82 21.06
C SER A 311 7.20 -1.74 20.47
N GLU A 312 8.50 -1.82 20.73
CA GLU A 312 9.50 -0.93 20.11
C GLU A 312 9.56 -1.07 18.58
N PHE A 313 9.28 -2.27 18.05
CA PHE A 313 9.11 -2.48 16.61
C PHE A 313 7.74 -1.99 16.12
N GLU A 314 6.65 -2.29 16.84
CA GLU A 314 5.31 -1.93 16.37
C GLU A 314 5.08 -0.41 16.36
N ASP A 315 5.69 0.37 17.26
CA ASP A 315 5.59 1.84 17.21
C ASP A 315 6.39 2.44 16.03
N ARG A 316 7.54 1.86 15.66
CA ARG A 316 8.21 2.20 14.39
C ARG A 316 7.33 1.81 13.20
N PHE A 317 6.72 0.63 13.25
CA PHE A 317 5.81 0.13 12.22
C PHE A 317 4.64 1.09 11.96
N LYS A 318 3.98 1.58 13.02
CA LYS A 318 2.89 2.58 12.92
C LYS A 318 3.33 3.83 12.14
N ASN A 319 4.54 4.34 12.38
CA ASN A 319 5.04 5.55 11.71
C ASN A 319 5.21 5.37 10.19
N HIS A 320 5.88 4.31 9.76
CA HIS A 320 6.05 4.00 8.33
C HIS A 320 4.72 3.63 7.65
N MET A 321 3.79 2.99 8.36
CA MET A 321 2.44 2.69 7.86
C MET A 321 1.66 3.97 7.55
N ILE A 322 1.65 4.93 8.48
CA ILE A 322 1.01 6.24 8.28
C ILE A 322 1.62 6.98 7.08
N ASP A 323 2.96 6.95 6.96
CA ASP A 323 3.70 7.55 5.85
C ASP A 323 3.35 6.90 4.49
N LEU A 324 3.28 5.56 4.43
CA LEU A 324 2.96 4.85 3.19
C LEU A 324 1.48 5.03 2.78
N ILE A 325 0.54 4.97 3.72
CA ILE A 325 -0.88 5.25 3.47
C ILE A 325 -1.06 6.69 2.95
N PHE A 326 -0.30 7.65 3.47
CA PHE A 326 -0.32 9.02 2.96
C PHE A 326 0.21 9.12 1.53
N MET A 327 1.37 8.52 1.22
CA MET A 327 1.88 8.47 -0.17
C MET A 327 0.88 7.80 -1.13
N GLU A 328 0.25 6.68 -0.73
CA GLU A 328 -0.78 6.00 -1.53
C GLU A 328 -2.01 6.91 -1.76
N LYS A 329 -2.39 7.75 -0.79
CA LYS A 329 -3.47 8.75 -0.95
C LYS A 329 -3.08 9.86 -1.93
N ILE A 330 -1.88 10.44 -1.80
CA ILE A 330 -1.36 11.48 -2.71
C ILE A 330 -1.27 10.94 -4.15
N ALA A 331 -0.69 9.75 -4.34
CA ALA A 331 -0.58 9.11 -5.65
C ALA A 331 -1.95 8.82 -6.28
N ARG A 332 -2.93 8.33 -5.49
CA ARG A 332 -4.31 8.08 -5.95
C ARG A 332 -5.01 9.37 -6.39
N TRP A 333 -4.88 10.46 -5.63
CA TRP A 333 -5.40 11.77 -6.03
C TRP A 333 -4.79 12.24 -7.36
N LEU A 334 -3.46 12.28 -7.46
CA LEU A 334 -2.76 12.72 -8.68
C LEU A 334 -3.11 11.86 -9.91
N THR A 335 -3.32 10.56 -9.72
CA THR A 335 -3.76 9.63 -10.78
C THR A 335 -5.20 9.91 -11.20
N ASN A 336 -6.12 10.10 -10.25
CA ASN A 336 -7.51 10.43 -10.55
C ASN A 336 -7.64 11.78 -11.31
N THR A 337 -6.87 12.79 -10.89
CA THR A 337 -6.77 14.08 -11.61
C THR A 337 -6.23 13.90 -13.03
N GLN A 338 -5.19 13.09 -13.20
CA GLN A 338 -4.64 12.76 -14.52
C GLN A 338 -5.66 12.04 -15.42
N VAL A 339 -6.48 11.14 -14.86
CA VAL A 339 -7.56 10.45 -15.60
C VAL A 339 -8.67 11.43 -16.01
N LYS A 340 -9.13 12.31 -15.11
CA LYS A 340 -10.10 13.37 -15.45
C LYS A 340 -9.59 14.24 -16.61
N ILE A 341 -8.35 14.72 -16.54
CA ILE A 341 -7.75 15.56 -17.60
C ILE A 341 -7.63 14.79 -18.93
N LYS A 342 -7.20 13.52 -18.90
CA LYS A 342 -7.14 12.67 -20.11
C LYS A 342 -8.52 12.43 -20.75
N ALA A 343 -9.58 12.31 -19.94
CA ALA A 343 -10.94 12.19 -20.44
C ALA A 343 -11.40 13.46 -21.18
N GLU A 344 -11.06 14.65 -20.65
CA GLU A 344 -11.39 15.92 -21.30
C GLU A 344 -10.59 16.15 -22.59
N VAL A 345 -9.31 15.76 -22.62
CA VAL A 345 -8.49 15.73 -23.85
C VAL A 345 -9.13 14.80 -24.90
N ALA A 346 -9.59 13.61 -24.51
CA ALA A 346 -10.27 12.69 -25.43
C ALA A 346 -11.62 13.23 -25.93
N ASN A 347 -12.39 13.93 -25.08
CA ASN A 347 -13.62 14.63 -25.46
C ASN A 347 -13.33 15.72 -26.51
N SER A 348 -12.32 16.55 -26.26
CA SER A 348 -11.87 17.59 -27.19
C SER A 348 -11.40 17.04 -28.54
N ASN A 349 -10.63 15.94 -28.55
CA ASN A 349 -10.24 15.25 -29.79
C ASN A 349 -11.47 14.74 -30.56
N SER A 350 -12.45 14.16 -29.86
CA SER A 350 -13.68 13.64 -30.47
C SER A 350 -14.44 14.74 -31.23
N GLN A 351 -14.59 15.92 -30.62
CA GLN A 351 -15.19 17.07 -31.28
C GLN A 351 -14.39 17.53 -32.52
N ALA A 352 -13.05 17.60 -32.40
CA ALA A 352 -12.19 17.98 -33.54
C ALA A 352 -12.31 16.97 -34.70
N GLN A 353 -12.41 15.67 -34.39
CA GLN A 353 -12.63 14.61 -35.38
C GLN A 353 -14.03 14.67 -36.00
N GLN A 354 -15.07 15.02 -35.23
CA GLN A 354 -16.42 15.25 -35.75
C GLN A 354 -16.45 16.42 -36.74
N LEU A 355 -15.75 17.54 -36.44
CA LEU A 355 -15.64 18.64 -37.40
C LEU A 355 -14.86 18.24 -38.67
N ALA A 356 -13.78 17.47 -38.54
CA ALA A 356 -13.06 16.92 -39.68
C ALA A 356 -13.94 15.96 -40.53
N GLN A 357 -14.84 15.20 -39.90
CA GLN A 357 -15.83 14.39 -40.61
C GLN A 357 -16.87 15.28 -41.30
N HIS A 358 -17.40 16.32 -40.66
CA HIS A 358 -18.32 17.27 -41.29
C HIS A 358 -17.71 17.97 -42.51
N LEU A 359 -16.42 18.33 -42.46
CA LEU A 359 -15.68 18.86 -43.61
C LEU A 359 -15.56 17.82 -44.73
N SER A 360 -15.12 16.60 -44.41
CA SER A 360 -15.01 15.50 -45.40
C SER A 360 -16.36 15.13 -46.03
N ASP A 361 -17.44 15.19 -45.26
CA ASP A 361 -18.80 14.98 -45.76
C ASP A 361 -19.31 16.16 -46.60
N LEU A 362 -18.94 17.40 -46.28
CA LEU A 362 -19.24 18.56 -47.10
C LEU A 362 -18.51 18.48 -48.45
N ASP A 363 -17.19 18.25 -48.44
CA ASP A 363 -16.37 18.09 -49.66
C ASP A 363 -16.88 16.92 -50.53
N ARG A 364 -17.24 15.79 -49.90
CA ARG A 364 -17.84 14.63 -50.58
C ARG A 364 -19.20 14.91 -51.20
N ARG A 365 -20.03 15.76 -50.57
CA ARG A 365 -21.33 16.19 -51.13
C ARG A 365 -21.15 17.19 -52.26
N VAL A 366 -20.19 18.11 -52.16
CA VAL A 366 -19.83 19.05 -53.23
C VAL A 366 -19.39 18.29 -54.48
N ASP A 367 -18.45 17.35 -54.40
CA ASP A 367 -18.04 16.53 -55.56
C ASP A 367 -19.20 15.70 -56.13
N ALA A 368 -20.08 15.13 -55.29
CA ALA A 368 -21.26 14.41 -55.76
C ALA A 368 -22.28 15.29 -56.52
N CYS A 369 -22.40 16.58 -56.17
CA CYS A 369 -23.24 17.56 -56.87
C CYS A 369 -22.54 18.17 -58.11
N GLU A 370 -21.20 18.31 -58.10
CA GLU A 370 -20.43 18.70 -59.29
C GLU A 370 -20.41 17.58 -60.35
N ARG A 371 -20.23 16.34 -59.90
CA ARG A 371 -20.00 15.13 -60.71
C ARG A 371 -20.97 14.01 -60.30
N PRO A 372 -22.23 14.04 -60.76
CA PRO A 372 -23.16 12.93 -60.56
C PRO A 372 -22.66 11.67 -61.28
N ASN A 373 -22.00 10.77 -60.53
CA ASN A 373 -21.37 9.56 -61.05
C ASN A 373 -22.38 8.65 -61.78
N LEU A 374 -22.15 8.43 -63.07
CA LEU A 374 -23.04 7.66 -63.95
C LEU A 374 -22.98 6.14 -63.72
N ASP A 375 -21.84 5.64 -63.23
CA ASP A 375 -21.50 4.21 -63.17
C ASP A 375 -22.10 3.46 -61.94
N LYS A 376 -23.13 4.02 -61.29
CA LYS A 376 -23.85 3.37 -60.18
C LYS A 376 -25.27 3.00 -60.60
N GLU A 377 -25.60 1.71 -60.42
CA GLU A 377 -26.81 1.11 -60.99
C GLU A 377 -28.13 1.79 -60.55
N PRO A 378 -29.18 1.72 -61.41
CA PRO A 378 -30.45 2.39 -61.14
C PRO A 378 -31.17 2.03 -59.84
N ALA A 379 -30.89 0.85 -59.26
CA ALA A 379 -31.58 0.35 -58.07
C ALA A 379 -31.38 1.23 -56.80
N CYS A 380 -30.25 1.92 -56.68
CA CYS A 380 -29.91 2.73 -55.49
C CYS A 380 -30.28 4.23 -55.65
N LYS A 381 -30.99 4.61 -56.73
CA LYS A 381 -31.18 6.02 -57.11
C LYS A 381 -31.96 6.90 -56.14
N LYS A 382 -32.71 6.33 -55.19
CA LYS A 382 -33.64 7.11 -54.34
C LYS A 382 -33.01 7.74 -53.09
N GLU A 383 -31.82 7.31 -52.69
CA GLU A 383 -31.15 7.75 -51.44
C GLU A 383 -29.76 8.38 -51.68
N MET A 384 -29.20 8.26 -52.89
CA MET A 384 -27.81 8.62 -53.18
C MET A 384 -27.61 9.81 -54.13
N GLN A 385 -28.68 10.51 -54.54
CA GLN A 385 -28.59 11.83 -55.21
C GLN A 385 -28.95 12.92 -54.20
N ILE A 386 -27.91 13.53 -53.61
CA ILE A 386 -28.07 14.70 -52.75
C ILE A 386 -28.27 15.92 -53.64
N THR A 387 -29.41 16.58 -53.51
CA THR A 387 -29.75 17.79 -54.27
C THR A 387 -28.99 19.00 -53.71
N SER A 388 -28.61 19.95 -54.56
CA SER A 388 -27.95 21.20 -54.14
C SER A 388 -28.71 21.97 -53.05
N ARG A 389 -30.05 21.91 -53.04
CA ARG A 389 -30.90 22.44 -51.95
C ARG A 389 -30.59 21.75 -50.60
N GLN A 390 -30.53 20.41 -50.57
CA GLN A 390 -30.20 19.62 -49.37
C GLN A 390 -28.75 19.85 -48.92
N LEU A 391 -27.82 20.05 -49.86
CA LEU A 391 -26.45 20.45 -49.56
C LEU A 391 -26.44 21.80 -48.82
N ASN A 392 -27.17 22.80 -49.32
CA ASN A 392 -27.27 24.12 -48.68
C ASN A 392 -27.97 24.07 -47.30
N GLU A 393 -28.97 23.21 -47.12
CA GLU A 393 -29.59 22.92 -45.81
C GLU A 393 -28.57 22.35 -44.81
N THR A 394 -27.71 21.41 -45.23
CA THR A 394 -26.69 20.83 -44.34
C THR A 394 -25.60 21.79 -43.89
N LEU A 395 -25.44 22.95 -44.53
CA LEU A 395 -24.52 23.98 -44.04
C LEU A 395 -24.93 24.53 -42.67
N LYS A 396 -26.24 24.56 -42.36
CA LYS A 396 -26.72 25.06 -41.07
C LYS A 396 -26.15 24.24 -39.90
N THR A 397 -26.28 22.92 -39.95
CA THR A 397 -25.81 22.04 -38.85
C THR A 397 -24.29 22.01 -38.76
N VAL A 398 -23.58 22.20 -39.88
CA VAL A 398 -22.12 22.38 -39.86
C VAL A 398 -21.73 23.70 -39.18
N PHE A 399 -22.42 24.81 -39.46
CA PHE A 399 -22.13 26.09 -38.81
C PHE A 399 -22.43 26.04 -37.29
N GLU A 400 -23.53 25.39 -36.90
CA GLU A 400 -23.87 25.15 -35.49
C GLU A 400 -22.77 24.33 -34.78
N ALA A 401 -22.30 23.22 -35.37
CA ALA A 401 -21.22 22.41 -34.78
C ALA A 401 -19.88 23.16 -34.63
N PHE A 402 -19.52 24.02 -35.60
CA PHE A 402 -18.34 24.88 -35.48
C PHE A 402 -18.53 25.99 -34.42
N GLN A 403 -19.73 26.54 -34.28
CA GLN A 403 -20.06 27.53 -33.25
C GLN A 403 -19.97 26.92 -31.84
N ASP A 404 -20.50 25.71 -31.64
CA ASP A 404 -20.39 24.95 -30.39
C ASP A 404 -18.93 24.69 -30.02
N ARG A 405 -18.11 24.22 -30.97
CA ARG A 405 -16.67 24.03 -30.76
C ARG A 405 -15.94 25.32 -30.39
N SER A 406 -16.31 26.45 -30.99
CA SER A 406 -15.70 27.75 -30.66
C SER A 406 -16.04 28.21 -29.24
N THR A 407 -17.22 27.82 -28.74
CA THR A 407 -17.68 28.09 -27.37
C THR A 407 -16.98 27.18 -26.37
N TYR A 408 -16.86 25.87 -26.66
CA TYR A 408 -16.12 24.91 -25.84
C TYR A 408 -14.61 25.22 -25.76
N LEU A 409 -14.03 25.80 -26.81
CA LEU A 409 -12.66 26.32 -26.80
C LEU A 409 -12.56 27.74 -26.19
N ASN A 410 -13.67 28.41 -25.87
CA ASN A 410 -13.72 29.81 -25.41
C ASN A 410 -12.82 30.74 -26.26
N CYS A 411 -12.91 30.59 -27.59
CA CYS A 411 -11.92 31.14 -28.52
C CYS A 411 -12.46 32.26 -29.44
N ILE A 412 -13.72 32.64 -29.28
CA ILE A 412 -14.34 33.77 -29.97
C ILE A 412 -13.70 35.05 -29.44
N LYS A 413 -13.35 36.00 -30.32
CA LYS A 413 -12.90 37.33 -29.89
C LYS A 413 -14.10 38.13 -29.39
N ASP A 414 -13.96 38.75 -28.21
CA ASP A 414 -14.93 39.73 -27.71
C ASP A 414 -15.19 40.81 -28.77
N PRO A 415 -16.46 41.20 -29.03
CA PRO A 415 -16.78 42.25 -29.98
C PRO A 415 -16.31 43.61 -29.43
N THR A 416 -15.13 44.05 -29.86
CA THR A 416 -14.57 45.37 -29.51
C THR A 416 -15.62 46.46 -29.67
N PRO A 417 -15.92 47.26 -28.63
CA PRO A 417 -17.09 48.14 -28.63
C PRO A 417 -16.96 49.24 -29.69
N ARG A 418 -17.69 49.09 -30.80
CA ARG A 418 -17.92 50.21 -31.73
C ARG A 418 -18.87 51.22 -31.08
N PRO A 419 -18.69 52.53 -31.32
CA PRO A 419 -19.60 53.54 -30.81
C PRO A 419 -21.03 53.29 -31.35
N PRO A 420 -22.08 53.65 -30.57
CA PRO A 420 -23.45 53.29 -30.90
C PRO A 420 -23.92 53.96 -32.20
N SER A 421 -24.56 53.17 -33.07
CA SER A 421 -25.20 53.66 -34.28
C SER A 421 -26.33 54.62 -33.95
N GLY A 422 -26.13 55.91 -34.23
CA GLY A 422 -27.25 56.83 -34.37
C GLY A 422 -28.13 56.42 -35.55
N THR A 423 -29.45 56.51 -35.39
CA THR A 423 -30.40 56.39 -36.49
C THR A 423 -30.23 57.55 -37.48
N MET A 424 -30.42 57.29 -38.78
CA MET A 424 -31.43 57.96 -39.63
C MET A 424 -31.37 57.46 -41.08
N GLN A 425 -32.43 57.77 -41.84
CA GLN A 425 -32.60 57.42 -43.26
C GLN A 425 -31.84 58.40 -44.18
N GLY A 426 -31.50 57.96 -45.41
CA GLY A 426 -30.93 58.81 -46.46
C GLY A 426 -31.15 58.25 -47.89
N PRO A 427 -31.11 59.08 -48.95
CA PRO A 427 -31.66 58.73 -50.27
C PRO A 427 -30.67 58.02 -51.22
N PRO A 428 -31.13 57.48 -52.38
CA PRO A 428 -30.30 56.69 -53.29
C PRO A 428 -29.30 57.50 -54.12
N ALA A 429 -28.11 56.94 -54.35
CA ALA A 429 -27.06 57.54 -55.17
C ALA A 429 -27.04 56.98 -56.60
N LEU A 430 -27.16 57.86 -57.59
CA LEU A 430 -26.81 57.60 -58.99
C LEU A 430 -25.31 57.85 -59.19
N GLY A 431 -24.60 56.99 -59.94
CA GLY A 431 -23.21 57.27 -60.33
C GLY A 431 -22.34 56.07 -60.63
N VAL A 432 -22.65 55.29 -61.68
CA VAL A 432 -21.73 54.26 -62.17
C VAL A 432 -20.52 54.91 -62.86
N ARG A 433 -19.31 54.46 -62.49
CA ARG A 433 -18.12 54.58 -63.36
C ARG A 433 -17.29 53.31 -63.28
N VAL A 434 -17.47 52.44 -64.28
CA VAL A 434 -16.68 51.21 -64.43
C VAL A 434 -15.25 51.53 -64.84
N GLY A 435 -14.29 50.86 -64.21
CA GLY A 435 -12.88 50.87 -64.61
C GLY A 435 -12.43 49.47 -65.01
N PHE A 436 -12.44 49.17 -66.31
CA PHE A 436 -11.77 47.98 -66.83
C PHE A 436 -10.25 48.14 -66.73
N SER A 437 -9.56 47.08 -66.32
CA SER A 437 -8.14 46.87 -66.58
C SER A 437 -7.96 45.47 -67.15
N GLN A 438 -7.10 45.34 -68.17
CA GLN A 438 -6.98 44.13 -68.96
C GLN A 438 -5.98 43.13 -68.35
N SER A 439 -6.13 41.87 -68.78
CA SER A 439 -5.27 40.74 -68.48
C SER A 439 -3.82 40.90 -68.96
N THR A 440 -2.88 40.19 -68.34
CA THR A 440 -1.62 39.83 -69.00
C THR A 440 -1.10 38.46 -68.52
N ASP A 441 -1.08 37.52 -69.46
CA ASP A 441 -0.34 36.25 -69.61
C ASP A 441 -0.06 35.24 -68.47
N VAL A 442 0.00 33.98 -68.93
CA VAL A 442 0.29 32.74 -68.17
C VAL A 442 1.56 32.08 -68.72
N GLN A 443 2.48 31.69 -67.84
CA GLN A 443 3.60 30.76 -68.10
C GLN A 443 3.94 29.99 -66.78
N PRO A 444 4.65 28.84 -66.80
CA PRO A 444 4.13 27.65 -66.11
C PRO A 444 4.81 27.26 -64.80
N THR A 445 4.33 26.15 -64.23
CA THR A 445 4.83 25.50 -63.01
C THR A 445 6.24 24.91 -63.15
N PRO A 446 6.85 24.56 -62.00
CA PRO A 446 7.35 23.19 -61.88
C PRO A 446 6.77 22.44 -60.68
N ILE A 447 6.67 21.12 -60.82
CA ILE A 447 6.19 20.18 -59.80
C ILE A 447 7.29 19.91 -58.77
N SER A 448 6.96 19.91 -57.48
CA SER A 448 7.79 19.31 -56.42
C SER A 448 6.94 18.42 -55.52
N LYS A 449 7.24 17.11 -55.52
CA LYS A 449 6.70 16.14 -54.56
C LYS A 449 7.71 15.92 -53.44
N MET A 450 7.34 16.17 -52.20
CA MET A 450 7.99 15.59 -51.02
C MET A 450 6.91 15.06 -50.08
N GLY A 451 7.13 13.87 -49.53
CA GLY A 451 6.11 13.16 -48.74
C GLY A 451 5.94 13.77 -47.35
N LYS A 452 4.69 14.00 -46.94
CA LYS A 452 4.36 14.14 -45.52
C LYS A 452 4.67 12.81 -44.84
N GLN A 453 5.57 12.79 -43.86
CA GLN A 453 5.51 11.74 -42.84
C GLN A 453 4.24 11.94 -41.98
N PRO A 454 3.69 10.87 -41.37
CA PRO A 454 2.58 11.02 -40.43
C PRO A 454 3.00 11.90 -39.26
N GLN A 455 2.33 13.03 -39.09
CA GLN A 455 2.48 13.89 -37.92
C GLN A 455 1.85 13.14 -36.74
N GLU A 456 2.64 12.77 -35.72
CA GLU A 456 2.08 12.15 -34.51
C GLU A 456 1.03 13.07 -33.88
N ASP A 457 -0.08 12.46 -33.45
CA ASP A 457 -1.19 13.12 -32.76
C ASP A 457 -0.68 14.01 -31.60
N PRO A 458 -0.99 15.32 -31.59
CA PRO A 458 -0.56 16.23 -30.53
C PRO A 458 -1.05 15.81 -29.14
N SER A 459 -2.25 15.23 -29.06
CA SER A 459 -2.80 14.69 -27.80
C SER A 459 -2.01 13.48 -27.30
N VAL A 460 -1.44 12.67 -28.19
CA VAL A 460 -0.51 11.58 -27.83
C VAL A 460 0.78 12.17 -27.25
N ASN A 461 1.25 13.31 -27.75
CA ASN A 461 2.39 14.01 -27.13
C ASN A 461 2.07 14.62 -25.76
N VAL A 462 0.85 15.13 -25.56
CA VAL A 462 0.36 15.60 -24.24
C VAL A 462 0.17 14.44 -23.27
N ILE A 463 -0.36 13.30 -23.73
CA ILE A 463 -0.45 12.07 -22.92
C ILE A 463 0.95 11.55 -22.58
N LYS A 464 1.89 11.54 -23.54
CA LYS A 464 3.31 11.21 -23.33
C LYS A 464 3.98 12.20 -22.37
N SER A 465 3.68 13.50 -22.39
CA SER A 465 4.29 14.50 -21.50
C SER A 465 3.75 14.39 -20.06
N ILE A 466 2.44 14.26 -19.89
CA ILE A 466 1.82 14.12 -18.56
C ILE A 466 2.27 12.81 -17.90
N LEU A 467 2.51 11.74 -18.67
CA LEU A 467 3.18 10.51 -18.20
C LEU A 467 4.68 10.74 -17.89
N ARG A 468 5.45 11.36 -18.80
CA ARG A 468 6.89 11.66 -18.58
C ARG A 468 7.12 12.57 -17.37
N ALA A 469 6.17 13.43 -17.02
CA ALA A 469 6.24 14.29 -15.83
C ALA A 469 6.22 13.51 -14.49
N GLN A 470 6.01 12.20 -14.50
CA GLN A 470 6.25 11.32 -13.33
C GLN A 470 7.72 10.87 -13.23
N LYS A 471 8.47 10.85 -14.34
CA LYS A 471 9.87 10.40 -14.39
C LYS A 471 10.89 11.47 -13.94
N SER A 472 10.50 12.74 -13.86
CA SER A 472 11.37 13.86 -13.48
C SER A 472 11.33 14.20 -11.98
N LYS A 473 12.30 13.66 -11.22
CA LYS A 473 12.71 13.99 -9.82
C LYS A 473 11.68 13.96 -8.68
N MET A 474 10.37 14.02 -8.91
CA MET A 474 9.35 13.99 -7.86
C MET A 474 8.67 12.61 -7.73
N ARG A 475 9.39 11.65 -7.14
CA ARG A 475 8.91 10.27 -6.92
C ARG A 475 8.07 10.13 -5.64
N PHE A 476 6.79 10.45 -5.72
CA PHE A 476 5.80 9.68 -4.95
C PHE A 476 5.65 8.32 -5.63
N GLY A 477 6.00 7.24 -4.92
CA GLY A 477 6.39 5.99 -5.58
C GLY A 477 5.24 5.12 -6.11
N MET A 478 5.28 4.84 -7.42
CA MET A 478 4.91 3.54 -8.01
C MET A 478 5.45 3.43 -9.45
N ASP A 479 6.79 3.33 -9.59
CA ASP A 479 7.51 3.10 -10.86
C ASP A 479 8.97 2.68 -10.56
N ALA A 480 9.17 1.41 -10.18
CA ALA A 480 10.49 0.88 -9.80
C ALA A 480 10.74 -0.57 -10.25
N ASP A 481 9.71 -1.41 -10.28
CA ASP A 481 9.83 -2.87 -10.50
C ASP A 481 9.01 -3.37 -11.72
N LEU A 482 8.91 -2.57 -12.79
CA LEU A 482 8.23 -2.92 -14.05
C LEU A 482 9.06 -2.56 -15.29
N ASP A 483 10.26 -3.15 -15.38
CA ASP A 483 11.08 -3.26 -16.61
C ASP A 483 12.08 -4.41 -16.38
N GLY A 484 11.56 -5.62 -16.13
CA GLY A 484 12.27 -6.66 -15.36
C GLY A 484 12.19 -8.11 -15.83
N GLU A 485 11.62 -8.44 -17.00
CA GLU A 485 11.88 -9.70 -17.72
C GLU A 485 11.21 -9.71 -19.12
N LEU A 486 11.81 -10.47 -20.08
CA LEU A 486 11.28 -10.85 -21.41
C LEU A 486 11.06 -9.68 -22.42
N THR A 487 11.61 -9.65 -23.66
CA THR A 487 12.37 -10.63 -24.44
C THR A 487 13.41 -10.00 -25.40
N GLY A 488 14.46 -10.75 -25.74
CA GLY A 488 14.76 -11.06 -27.15
C GLY A 488 15.36 -10.02 -28.11
N GLY A 489 16.61 -9.59 -27.85
CA GLY A 489 17.71 -9.55 -28.85
C GLY A 489 17.62 -8.73 -30.16
N ILE A 490 18.67 -7.94 -30.41
CA ILE A 490 19.66 -8.21 -31.48
C ILE A 490 20.94 -7.40 -31.19
N HIS A 491 22.12 -7.98 -31.45
CA HIS A 491 23.39 -7.27 -31.35
C HIS A 491 23.58 -6.30 -32.54
N HIS A 492 24.10 -5.12 -32.26
CA HIS A 492 25.15 -4.57 -33.14
C HIS A 492 26.13 -3.69 -32.35
N GLU A 493 27.42 -3.99 -32.44
CA GLU A 493 28.48 -3.17 -31.86
C GLU A 493 28.76 -1.93 -32.72
N SER A 494 29.13 -0.82 -32.07
CA SER A 494 29.94 0.25 -32.69
C SER A 494 30.60 1.16 -31.64
N ARG A 495 31.66 0.62 -31.03
CA ARG A 495 32.98 1.27 -30.83
C ARG A 495 33.06 2.67 -30.20
N GLU A 496 33.81 2.70 -29.10
CA GLU A 496 34.33 3.86 -28.35
C GLU A 496 34.74 5.10 -29.17
N LYS A 497 34.66 6.27 -28.50
CA LYS A 497 35.77 7.25 -28.50
C LYS A 497 35.77 8.14 -27.25
N LEU A 498 36.47 7.71 -26.21
CA LEU A 498 36.94 8.59 -25.15
C LEU A 498 37.97 9.60 -25.72
N LYS A 499 37.85 10.87 -25.33
CA LYS A 499 38.99 11.80 -25.31
C LYS A 499 38.98 12.59 -24.01
N SER A 500 40.07 12.47 -23.28
CA SER A 500 40.37 13.19 -22.04
C SER A 500 41.02 14.55 -22.32
N SER A 501 40.76 15.52 -21.44
CA SER A 501 41.71 16.61 -21.17
C SER A 501 41.59 17.01 -19.68
N MET A 502 42.55 16.55 -18.88
CA MET A 502 42.75 17.01 -17.50
C MET A 502 43.48 18.37 -17.47
N SER A 503 43.64 18.90 -16.25
CA SER A 503 44.66 19.88 -15.83
C SER A 503 44.29 21.37 -16.02
N THR A 504 44.56 22.27 -15.07
CA THR A 504 45.04 22.08 -13.68
C THR A 504 44.66 23.26 -12.77
N THR A 505 44.73 23.01 -11.46
CA THR A 505 44.67 23.96 -10.35
C THR A 505 45.54 25.23 -10.47
N THR A 506 45.02 26.36 -10.00
CA THR A 506 45.79 27.38 -9.26
C THR A 506 44.95 27.98 -8.13
N THR A 507 45.55 28.15 -6.95
CA THR A 507 44.94 28.76 -5.76
C THR A 507 45.40 30.21 -5.55
N SER A 508 44.53 31.06 -5.00
CA SER A 508 44.95 32.14 -4.08
C SER A 508 43.75 32.69 -3.30
N GLU A 509 44.01 33.18 -2.09
CA GLU A 509 43.04 33.91 -1.26
C GLU A 509 43.14 35.44 -1.44
N LYS A 510 42.18 36.13 -0.79
CA LYS A 510 42.36 37.27 0.18
C LYS A 510 41.89 38.70 -0.21
N SER A 511 40.89 39.14 0.58
CA SER A 511 40.81 40.43 1.29
C SER A 511 40.48 41.77 0.60
N LYS A 512 39.25 42.23 0.90
CA LYS A 512 38.88 43.52 1.56
C LYS A 512 38.97 44.89 0.83
N GLN A 513 38.00 45.74 1.22
CA GLN A 513 38.03 47.23 1.30
C GLN A 513 37.96 48.06 0.00
N THR A 514 37.40 49.30 -0.05
CA THR A 514 36.21 49.93 0.62
C THR A 514 35.90 51.30 -0.01
N SER A 515 34.64 51.59 -0.33
CA SER A 515 34.07 52.97 -0.52
C SER A 515 32.54 52.87 -0.64
N LYS A 516 31.67 53.51 0.18
CA LYS A 516 31.38 54.95 0.34
C LYS A 516 31.21 55.68 -1.01
N GLY A 517 30.05 56.21 -1.43
CA GLY A 517 28.69 56.26 -0.85
C GLY A 517 28.10 57.68 -0.85
N LYS A 518 26.76 57.83 -0.89
CA LYS A 518 26.02 59.07 -0.54
C LYS A 518 24.50 58.82 -0.39
N SER A 519 23.78 59.75 0.22
CA SER A 519 22.39 59.57 0.69
C SER A 519 21.61 60.89 0.80
N SER A 520 20.29 60.82 0.58
CA SER A 520 19.28 61.80 1.00
C SER A 520 17.93 61.07 1.07
N HIS A 521 17.29 60.73 2.19
CA HIS A 521 17.12 61.35 3.52
C HIS A 521 15.98 62.39 3.60
N SER A 522 14.85 61.96 4.17
CA SER A 522 13.89 62.81 4.87
C SER A 522 13.14 62.00 5.94
N THR A 523 13.38 62.39 7.20
CA THR A 523 12.54 62.29 8.41
C THR A 523 11.07 61.82 8.27
N GLY A 524 10.47 61.11 9.22
CA GLY A 524 10.93 60.67 10.56
C GLY A 524 9.91 60.97 11.66
N GLY A 525 9.70 60.05 12.62
CA GLY A 525 8.79 60.24 13.76
C GLY A 525 8.55 58.98 14.60
N SER A 526 9.06 58.98 15.85
CA SER A 526 8.70 58.04 16.93
C SER A 526 7.32 58.45 17.54
N GLU A 527 6.70 57.79 18.55
CA GLU A 527 7.24 56.89 19.57
C GLU A 527 6.15 56.05 20.32
N ASN A 528 6.60 54.94 20.92
CA ASN A 528 6.06 54.14 22.04
C ASN A 528 4.58 54.20 22.54
N SER A 529 3.85 53.09 22.31
CA SER A 529 3.42 52.10 23.34
C SER A 529 2.43 52.53 24.49
N PRO A 530 1.94 51.66 25.42
CA PRO A 530 0.49 51.35 25.44
C PRO A 530 -0.25 51.34 26.81
N LYS A 531 -1.60 51.35 26.79
CA LYS A 531 -2.58 50.96 27.86
C LYS A 531 -4.02 51.19 27.34
N ARG A 532 -5.14 50.84 28.01
CA ARG A 532 -5.58 49.65 28.79
C ARG A 532 -7.01 49.95 29.32
N VAL A 533 -8.02 49.21 28.83
CA VAL A 533 -9.32 48.85 29.47
C VAL A 533 -10.03 49.88 30.39
N GLN A 534 -11.20 50.36 29.95
CA GLN A 534 -12.52 50.32 30.64
C GLN A 534 -13.58 50.82 29.63
N SER A 535 -14.70 50.11 29.38
CA SER A 535 -15.87 49.85 30.23
C SER A 535 -16.84 51.05 30.31
N GLY A 536 -17.97 50.93 29.62
CA GLY A 536 -19.15 51.78 29.72
C GLY A 536 -20.38 50.94 29.34
N MET A 537 -21.42 50.96 30.15
CA MET A 537 -22.56 50.04 30.06
C MET A 537 -23.86 50.80 30.27
N GLU A 538 -24.78 50.73 29.31
CA GLU A 538 -26.18 51.02 29.55
C GLU A 538 -27.08 50.32 28.52
N SER A 539 -28.34 50.11 28.90
CA SER A 539 -29.40 49.43 28.13
C SER A 539 -30.51 50.48 27.88
N VAL A 540 -31.45 50.35 26.93
CA VAL A 540 -32.64 49.49 27.02
C VAL A 540 -33.41 49.51 25.69
N HIS A 541 -34.02 48.36 25.34
CA HIS A 541 -35.08 48.08 24.34
C HIS A 541 -35.34 49.03 23.15
N THR A 542 -35.21 48.50 21.92
CA THR A 542 -36.41 48.07 21.14
C THR A 542 -36.04 47.15 19.97
N THR A 543 -37.01 46.35 19.52
CA THR A 543 -36.95 45.46 18.33
C THR A 543 -38.36 45.31 17.74
N PRO A 544 -38.57 44.87 16.48
CA PRO A 544 -37.58 44.56 15.44
C PRO A 544 -37.81 45.32 14.11
N SER A 545 -36.78 45.44 13.29
CA SER A 545 -36.96 45.55 11.83
C SER A 545 -35.74 44.99 11.09
N LEU A 546 -36.00 44.15 10.07
CA LEU A 546 -34.97 43.61 9.17
C LEU A 546 -34.58 44.68 8.15
N PRO A 547 -33.29 44.76 7.79
CA PRO A 547 -32.99 44.33 6.43
C PRO A 547 -31.65 43.59 6.25
N ARG A 548 -31.65 42.66 5.28
CA ARG A 548 -30.51 42.09 4.54
C ARG A 548 -29.32 41.54 5.35
N LEU A 549 -29.20 40.22 5.33
CA LEU A 549 -27.91 39.54 5.47
C LEU A 549 -26.90 40.15 4.47
N ARG A 550 -25.77 40.65 4.97
CA ARG A 550 -24.54 40.67 4.16
C ARG A 550 -24.08 39.23 3.98
N GLN A 551 -23.72 38.84 2.77
CA GLN A 551 -23.18 37.50 2.52
C GLN A 551 -21.86 37.33 3.28
N ASN A 552 -21.81 36.38 4.22
CA ASN A 552 -20.54 35.97 4.80
C ASN A 552 -19.67 35.33 3.70
N SER A 553 -18.51 35.93 3.44
CA SER A 553 -17.44 35.24 2.71
C SER A 553 -17.05 33.98 3.48
N LYS A 554 -17.23 32.81 2.88
CA LYS A 554 -16.61 31.57 3.40
C LYS A 554 -15.10 31.81 3.44
N SER A 555 -14.51 31.84 4.64
CA SER A 555 -13.05 31.88 4.78
C SER A 555 -12.47 30.62 4.17
N THR A 556 -11.54 30.78 3.25
CA THR A 556 -10.84 29.66 2.60
C THR A 556 -10.07 28.87 3.66
N LYS A 557 -10.16 27.54 3.65
CA LYS A 557 -9.49 26.68 4.65
C LYS A 557 -7.97 26.90 4.69
N PHE A 558 -7.39 27.14 3.52
CA PHE A 558 -5.96 27.27 3.30
C PHE A 558 -5.58 28.70 2.96
N ASP A 559 -4.30 29.03 3.22
CA ASP A 559 -3.70 30.33 2.90
C ASP A 559 -3.82 30.66 1.41
N LYS A 560 -4.08 31.93 1.09
CA LYS A 560 -4.35 32.42 -0.27
C LYS A 560 -3.20 32.13 -1.24
N LYS A 561 -1.96 32.01 -0.75
CA LYS A 561 -0.80 31.63 -1.57
C LYS A 561 -0.95 30.26 -2.27
N TYR A 562 -1.77 29.36 -1.73
CA TYR A 562 -2.04 28.05 -2.33
C TYR A 562 -3.26 28.05 -3.27
N LEU A 563 -4.04 29.13 -3.36
CA LEU A 563 -5.28 29.19 -4.15
C LEU A 563 -5.02 29.54 -5.63
N VAL A 564 -4.03 28.88 -6.23
CA VAL A 564 -3.50 29.19 -7.58
C VAL A 564 -4.56 29.07 -8.69
N PHE A 565 -5.57 28.21 -8.49
CA PHE A 565 -6.69 28.03 -9.43
C PHE A 565 -7.93 28.89 -9.08
N GLY A 566 -7.79 29.91 -8.21
CA GLY A 566 -8.88 30.80 -7.79
C GLY A 566 -9.70 30.30 -6.60
N GLU A 567 -10.32 31.22 -5.87
CA GLU A 567 -11.04 30.93 -4.60
C GLU A 567 -12.43 30.29 -4.80
N LYS A 568 -12.99 30.42 -5.99
CA LYS A 568 -14.33 29.93 -6.38
C LYS A 568 -14.33 29.56 -7.87
N GLU A 569 -15.38 28.88 -8.29
CA GLU A 569 -15.73 28.76 -9.71
C GLU A 569 -16.15 30.14 -10.25
N GLU A 570 -15.60 30.50 -11.41
CA GLU A 570 -15.99 31.67 -12.20
C GLU A 570 -17.14 31.27 -13.14
N GLU A 571 -18.09 32.18 -13.39
CA GLU A 571 -19.23 31.89 -14.27
C GLU A 571 -18.74 31.53 -15.68
N GLY A 572 -19.19 30.38 -16.20
CA GLY A 572 -18.73 29.83 -17.48
C GLY A 572 -17.54 28.86 -17.42
N GLU A 573 -16.94 28.59 -16.25
CA GLU A 573 -15.89 27.55 -16.14
C GLU A 573 -16.36 26.15 -16.53
N GLU A 574 -17.65 25.85 -16.43
CA GLU A 574 -18.20 24.55 -16.85
C GLU A 574 -18.30 24.38 -18.37
N ALA A 575 -18.36 25.48 -19.12
CA ALA A 575 -18.69 25.46 -20.55
C ALA A 575 -17.49 25.24 -21.47
N HIS A 576 -16.26 25.36 -20.95
CA HIS A 576 -15.04 25.38 -21.78
C HIS A 576 -13.87 24.60 -21.18
N ILE A 577 -13.03 24.02 -22.05
CA ILE A 577 -12.00 23.04 -21.69
C ILE A 577 -11.06 23.49 -20.56
N LEU A 578 -10.52 24.71 -20.62
CA LEU A 578 -9.60 25.20 -19.60
C LEU A 578 -10.30 25.49 -18.27
N GLY A 579 -11.58 25.87 -18.27
CA GLY A 579 -12.39 26.00 -17.06
C GLY A 579 -12.65 24.65 -16.39
N ILE A 580 -13.05 23.63 -17.16
CA ILE A 580 -13.28 22.26 -16.67
C ILE A 580 -12.00 21.68 -16.04
N ILE A 581 -10.85 21.93 -16.66
CA ILE A 581 -9.53 21.51 -16.16
C ILE A 581 -9.11 22.33 -14.93
N LYS A 582 -9.28 23.66 -14.94
CA LYS A 582 -9.00 24.56 -13.79
C LYS A 582 -9.82 24.15 -12.56
N ARG A 583 -11.11 23.83 -12.74
CA ARG A 583 -11.99 23.24 -11.71
C ARG A 583 -11.48 21.90 -11.22
N THR A 584 -11.16 20.98 -12.13
CA THR A 584 -10.61 19.64 -11.80
C THR A 584 -9.32 19.74 -10.98
N LEU A 585 -8.47 20.72 -11.26
CA LEU A 585 -7.25 21.00 -10.50
C LEU A 585 -7.54 21.70 -9.16
N ARG A 586 -8.56 22.56 -9.08
CA ARG A 586 -9.04 23.19 -7.83
C ARG A 586 -9.58 22.15 -6.84
N GLU A 587 -10.41 21.21 -7.30
CA GLU A 587 -10.86 20.04 -6.51
C GLU A 587 -9.69 19.22 -5.99
N ALA A 588 -8.75 18.87 -6.90
CA ALA A 588 -7.59 18.06 -6.57
C ALA A 588 -6.69 18.75 -5.54
N LEU A 589 -6.56 20.08 -5.60
CA LEU A 589 -5.75 20.87 -4.70
C LEU A 589 -6.34 20.92 -3.28
N ASP A 590 -7.64 21.19 -3.11
CA ASP A 590 -8.29 21.13 -1.78
C ASP A 590 -8.22 19.71 -1.18
N GLY A 591 -8.43 18.68 -2.02
CA GLY A 591 -8.34 17.28 -1.63
C GLY A 591 -6.93 16.85 -1.19
N LEU A 592 -5.90 17.23 -1.96
CA LEU A 592 -4.50 16.95 -1.66
C LEU A 592 -4.01 17.73 -0.42
N LEU A 593 -4.32 19.02 -0.32
CA LEU A 593 -3.95 19.85 0.85
C LEU A 593 -4.66 19.37 2.12
N THR A 594 -5.95 19.02 2.06
CA THR A 594 -6.68 18.45 3.21
C THR A 594 -6.06 17.12 3.67
N ASN A 595 -5.64 16.25 2.74
CA ASN A 595 -4.96 15.00 3.10
C ASN A 595 -3.55 15.26 3.66
N ALA A 596 -2.82 16.26 3.15
CA ALA A 596 -1.53 16.67 3.69
C ALA A 596 -1.66 17.29 5.10
N GLU A 597 -2.63 18.17 5.35
CA GLU A 597 -2.85 18.77 6.68
C GLU A 597 -3.14 17.66 7.71
N MET A 598 -4.07 16.74 7.42
CA MET A 598 -4.36 15.61 8.31
C MET A 598 -3.13 14.72 8.55
N TYR A 599 -2.29 14.51 7.53
CA TYR A 599 -1.03 13.77 7.69
C TYR A 599 -0.03 14.51 8.59
N TYR A 600 0.37 15.74 8.28
CA TYR A 600 1.37 16.45 9.09
C TYR A 600 0.88 16.71 10.53
N ARG A 601 -0.43 16.92 10.72
CA ARG A 601 -1.05 17.05 12.04
C ARG A 601 -1.04 15.75 12.87
N SER A 602 -1.10 14.58 12.23
CA SER A 602 -1.01 13.27 12.91
C SER A 602 0.43 12.72 13.00
N LYS A 603 1.32 13.17 12.11
CA LYS A 603 2.77 12.95 12.14
C LYS A 603 3.42 13.73 13.29
N GLY A 604 3.02 14.99 13.50
CA GLY A 604 3.57 15.84 14.57
C GLY A 604 5.08 16.05 14.40
N ASN A 605 5.84 15.98 15.49
CA ASN A 605 7.27 16.32 15.51
C ASN A 605 8.22 15.17 15.15
N ARG A 606 7.72 13.96 14.80
CA ARG A 606 8.62 12.87 14.34
C ARG A 606 9.21 13.20 12.95
N PRO A 607 10.38 12.67 12.58
CA PRO A 607 10.86 12.73 11.20
C PRO A 607 9.98 11.90 10.25
N VAL A 608 10.02 12.19 8.95
CA VAL A 608 9.42 11.28 7.95
C VAL A 608 10.31 10.06 7.75
N THR A 609 9.69 8.90 7.58
CA THR A 609 10.42 7.63 7.46
C THR A 609 11.01 7.41 6.05
N ARG A 610 10.69 8.28 5.10
CA ARG A 610 11.07 8.20 3.67
C ARG A 610 11.38 9.60 3.09
N PRO A 611 12.41 10.30 3.57
CA PRO A 611 12.72 11.68 3.18
C PRO A 611 13.05 11.87 1.68
N GLN A 612 13.35 10.78 0.96
CA GLN A 612 13.51 10.76 -0.50
C GLN A 612 12.19 10.87 -1.29
N ALA A 613 11.03 10.77 -0.62
CA ALA A 613 9.70 10.82 -1.23
C ALA A 613 8.71 11.73 -0.46
N LEU A 614 8.89 11.91 0.84
CA LEU A 614 8.09 12.76 1.72
C LEU A 614 8.90 13.99 2.16
N GLN A 615 8.23 15.14 2.25
CA GLN A 615 8.80 16.36 2.80
C GLN A 615 8.65 16.37 4.33
N GLU A 616 9.50 17.08 5.07
CA GLU A 616 9.40 17.12 6.53
C GLU A 616 8.27 18.03 7.05
N THR A 617 7.87 19.05 6.27
CA THR A 617 6.87 20.06 6.64
C THR A 617 5.68 20.07 5.69
N PHE A 618 4.54 20.58 6.18
CA PHE A 618 3.33 20.78 5.40
C PHE A 618 3.57 21.76 4.24
N GLU A 619 4.30 22.84 4.48
CA GLU A 619 4.58 23.90 3.50
C GLU A 619 5.34 23.35 2.29
N ALA A 620 6.45 22.64 2.51
CA ALA A 620 7.23 22.05 1.43
C ALA A 620 6.43 20.99 0.66
N CYS A 621 5.51 20.28 1.32
CA CYS A 621 4.59 19.36 0.67
C CYS A 621 3.52 20.08 -0.17
N ALA A 622 2.96 21.17 0.34
CA ALA A 622 1.97 22.00 -0.33
C ALA A 622 2.56 22.69 -1.57
N ASP A 623 3.76 23.27 -1.47
CA ASP A 623 4.48 23.88 -2.59
C ASP A 623 4.76 22.83 -3.70
N VAL A 624 5.15 21.61 -3.31
CA VAL A 624 5.31 20.46 -4.21
C VAL A 624 4.00 20.06 -4.92
N ILE A 625 2.89 20.00 -4.18
CA ILE A 625 1.56 19.69 -4.72
C ILE A 625 1.13 20.77 -5.71
N VAL A 626 1.29 22.05 -5.34
CA VAL A 626 0.97 23.21 -6.17
C VAL A 626 1.80 23.19 -7.46
N GLN A 627 3.12 23.02 -7.39
CA GLN A 627 4.00 22.93 -8.56
C GLN A 627 3.59 21.78 -9.49
N LYS A 628 3.20 20.63 -8.93
CA LYS A 628 2.78 19.46 -9.71
C LYS A 628 1.45 19.70 -10.45
N LEU A 629 0.48 20.36 -9.81
CA LEU A 629 -0.79 20.71 -10.45
C LEU A 629 -0.66 21.89 -11.43
N GLN A 630 0.19 22.88 -11.14
CA GLN A 630 0.56 23.94 -12.11
C GLN A 630 1.13 23.32 -13.39
N SER A 631 2.04 22.34 -13.26
CA SER A 631 2.58 21.62 -14.42
C SER A 631 1.51 20.88 -15.24
N TYR A 632 0.44 20.38 -14.62
CA TYR A 632 -0.71 19.83 -15.36
C TYR A 632 -1.50 20.94 -16.08
N TYR A 633 -1.76 22.08 -15.43
CA TYR A 633 -2.42 23.22 -16.07
C TYR A 633 -1.66 23.75 -17.28
N THR A 634 -0.34 23.93 -17.17
CA THR A 634 0.52 24.39 -18.29
C THR A 634 0.44 23.45 -19.48
N GLN A 635 0.49 22.12 -19.26
CA GLN A 635 0.35 21.13 -20.35
C GLN A 635 -1.05 21.13 -20.97
N SER A 636 -2.09 21.46 -20.20
CA SER A 636 -3.45 21.63 -20.72
C SER A 636 -3.63 22.94 -21.50
N ASP A 637 -2.95 24.03 -21.12
CA ASP A 637 -2.91 25.30 -21.87
C ASP A 637 -2.09 25.18 -23.17
N GLU A 638 -0.99 24.40 -23.15
CA GLU A 638 -0.24 24.01 -24.35
C GLU A 638 -1.08 23.15 -25.31
N TYR A 639 -1.84 22.18 -24.79
CA TYR A 639 -2.78 21.37 -25.58
C TYR A 639 -3.93 22.23 -26.16
N HIS A 640 -4.57 23.05 -25.32
CA HIS A 640 -5.64 23.95 -25.76
C HIS A 640 -5.18 24.86 -26.90
N ASN A 641 -3.96 25.38 -26.81
CA ASN A 641 -3.33 26.17 -27.86
C ASN A 641 -3.10 25.41 -29.18
N GLN A 642 -2.83 24.11 -29.13
CA GLN A 642 -2.77 23.26 -30.31
C GLN A 642 -4.18 23.08 -30.92
N CYS A 643 -5.21 22.89 -30.09
CA CYS A 643 -6.61 22.86 -30.56
C CYS A 643 -7.05 24.19 -31.20
N LEU A 644 -6.57 25.34 -30.72
CA LEU A 644 -6.83 26.63 -31.39
C LEU A 644 -6.23 26.67 -32.81
N GLN A 645 -5.02 26.15 -33.00
CA GLN A 645 -4.36 26.10 -34.31
C GLN A 645 -5.05 25.11 -35.26
N GLU A 646 -5.41 23.93 -34.76
CA GLU A 646 -6.21 22.94 -35.49
C GLU A 646 -7.57 23.51 -35.91
N PHE A 647 -8.31 24.12 -34.99
CA PHE A 647 -9.64 24.67 -35.25
C PHE A 647 -9.59 25.83 -36.27
N ARG A 648 -8.57 26.68 -36.23
CA ARG A 648 -8.33 27.70 -37.28
C ARG A 648 -8.07 27.08 -38.64
N ASN A 649 -7.35 25.97 -38.72
CA ASN A 649 -7.14 25.23 -39.98
C ASN A 649 -8.44 24.58 -40.49
N GLN A 650 -9.26 24.04 -39.59
CA GLN A 650 -10.59 23.50 -39.92
C GLN A 650 -11.53 24.61 -40.44
N LEU A 651 -11.54 25.79 -39.82
CA LEU A 651 -12.27 26.97 -40.31
C LEU A 651 -11.75 27.44 -41.69
N ALA A 652 -10.43 27.38 -41.92
CA ALA A 652 -9.82 27.71 -43.20
C ALA A 652 -10.13 26.70 -44.33
N GLN A 653 -10.48 25.46 -43.98
CA GLN A 653 -11.07 24.50 -44.93
C GLN A 653 -12.56 24.80 -45.12
N LEU A 654 -13.32 24.98 -44.03
CA LEU A 654 -14.76 25.27 -44.07
C LEU A 654 -15.09 26.44 -45.01
N GLU A 655 -14.40 27.58 -44.88
CA GLU A 655 -14.67 28.76 -45.70
C GLU A 655 -14.45 28.49 -47.21
N LYS A 656 -13.51 27.59 -47.55
CA LYS A 656 -13.23 27.19 -48.94
C LYS A 656 -14.25 26.19 -49.46
N SER A 657 -14.60 25.16 -48.68
CA SER A 657 -15.61 24.16 -49.04
C SER A 657 -16.98 24.81 -49.24
N VAL A 658 -17.38 25.72 -48.34
CA VAL A 658 -18.63 26.48 -48.44
C VAL A 658 -18.70 27.32 -49.72
N ALA A 659 -17.58 27.92 -50.16
CA ALA A 659 -17.54 28.77 -51.36
C ALA A 659 -17.92 28.05 -52.68
N HIS A 660 -17.92 26.71 -52.72
CA HIS A 660 -18.35 25.94 -53.89
C HIS A 660 -19.88 25.75 -53.95
N VAL A 661 -20.57 25.82 -52.81
CA VAL A 661 -22.02 25.51 -52.72
C VAL A 661 -22.93 26.51 -53.46
N PRO A 662 -22.67 27.83 -53.48
CA PRO A 662 -23.52 28.77 -54.24
C PRO A 662 -23.54 28.52 -55.75
N ALA A 663 -22.39 28.19 -56.33
CA ALA A 663 -22.29 27.88 -57.76
C ALA A 663 -23.12 26.66 -58.14
N LEU A 664 -23.14 25.63 -57.29
CA LEU A 664 -23.96 24.43 -57.46
C LEU A 664 -25.47 24.75 -57.41
N LEU A 665 -25.93 25.44 -56.36
CA LEU A 665 -27.35 25.73 -56.16
C LEU A 665 -27.93 26.64 -57.25
N ILE A 666 -27.20 27.70 -57.62
CA ILE A 666 -27.65 28.67 -58.61
C ILE A 666 -27.65 28.06 -60.03
N ARG A 667 -26.67 27.19 -60.35
CA ARG A 667 -26.62 26.44 -61.61
C ARG A 667 -27.79 25.45 -61.74
N ASP A 668 -28.19 24.79 -60.66
CA ASP A 668 -29.35 23.90 -60.66
C ASP A 668 -30.66 24.66 -60.85
N ILE A 669 -30.84 25.83 -60.22
CA ILE A 669 -32.00 26.71 -60.43
C ILE A 669 -32.08 27.19 -61.88
N LEU A 670 -30.97 27.66 -62.45
CA LEU A 670 -30.87 28.02 -63.87
C LEU A 670 -31.29 26.87 -64.79
N LYS A 671 -30.82 25.66 -64.50
CA LYS A 671 -31.16 24.45 -65.26
C LYS A 671 -32.63 24.06 -65.12
N GLU A 672 -33.20 24.15 -63.92
CA GLU A 672 -34.61 23.87 -63.63
C GLU A 672 -35.54 24.79 -64.43
N GLU A 673 -35.29 26.11 -64.41
CA GLU A 673 -36.16 27.08 -65.07
C GLU A 673 -36.00 27.06 -66.60
N LEU A 674 -34.77 26.85 -67.11
CA LEU A 674 -34.55 26.62 -68.53
C LEU A 674 -35.19 25.31 -69.02
N GLN A 675 -35.36 24.29 -68.16
CA GLN A 675 -36.10 23.08 -68.50
C GLN A 675 -37.61 23.32 -68.51
N LYS A 676 -38.18 24.05 -67.53
CA LYS A 676 -39.60 24.43 -67.53
C LYS A 676 -39.97 25.25 -68.77
N SER A 677 -39.22 26.31 -69.05
CA SER A 677 -39.44 27.17 -70.23
C SER A 677 -39.37 26.39 -71.55
N LYS A 678 -38.47 25.40 -71.67
CA LYS A 678 -38.37 24.54 -72.86
C LYS A 678 -39.52 23.52 -72.96
N ALA A 679 -40.01 23.00 -71.84
CA ALA A 679 -41.17 22.09 -71.84
C ALA A 679 -42.47 22.84 -72.18
N ASP A 680 -42.69 24.00 -71.57
CA ASP A 680 -43.83 24.89 -71.82
C ASP A 680 -43.88 25.37 -73.27
N ARG A 681 -42.74 25.87 -73.80
CA ARG A 681 -42.60 26.24 -75.21
C ARG A 681 -42.83 25.05 -76.15
N LYS A 682 -42.42 23.83 -75.78
CA LYS A 682 -42.72 22.62 -76.57
C LYS A 682 -44.22 22.35 -76.59
N GLN A 683 -44.89 22.37 -75.44
CA GLN A 683 -46.33 22.15 -75.34
C GLN A 683 -47.11 23.15 -76.21
N MET A 684 -46.86 24.45 -76.09
CA MET A 684 -47.50 25.46 -76.94
C MET A 684 -47.22 25.26 -78.44
N SER A 685 -46.04 24.75 -78.80
CA SER A 685 -45.72 24.44 -80.21
C SER A 685 -46.49 23.21 -80.72
N GLU A 686 -46.72 22.20 -79.87
CA GLU A 686 -47.52 21.02 -80.20
C GLU A 686 -49.02 21.37 -80.28
N GLU A 687 -49.54 22.19 -79.36
CA GLU A 687 -50.91 22.72 -79.41
C GLU A 687 -51.16 23.57 -80.66
N PHE A 688 -50.24 24.47 -81.02
CA PHE A 688 -50.33 25.23 -82.27
C PHE A 688 -50.22 24.33 -83.51
N SER A 689 -49.33 23.34 -83.51
CA SER A 689 -49.19 22.41 -84.65
C SER A 689 -50.47 21.64 -84.93
N HIS A 690 -51.29 21.32 -83.93
CA HIS A 690 -52.60 20.69 -84.15
C HIS A 690 -53.59 21.63 -84.88
N HIS A 691 -53.66 22.90 -84.48
CA HIS A 691 -54.54 23.88 -85.13
C HIS A 691 -54.01 24.31 -86.52
N GLN A 692 -52.68 24.31 -86.72
CA GLN A 692 -52.09 24.49 -88.05
C GLN A 692 -52.53 23.38 -89.01
N VAL A 693 -52.51 22.11 -88.58
CA VAL A 693 -52.96 20.98 -89.42
C VAL A 693 -54.46 21.06 -89.74
N GLU A 694 -55.30 21.55 -88.83
CA GLU A 694 -56.73 21.81 -89.10
C GLU A 694 -56.91 22.87 -90.21
N LEU A 695 -56.13 23.95 -90.15
CA LEU A 695 -56.15 25.02 -91.16
C LEU A 695 -55.58 24.56 -92.51
N GLU A 696 -54.51 23.74 -92.50
CA GLU A 696 -53.95 23.10 -93.71
C GLU A 696 -54.91 22.08 -94.33
N GLN A 697 -55.75 21.40 -93.53
CA GLN A 697 -56.84 20.57 -94.05
C GLN A 697 -57.91 21.43 -94.73
N ARG A 698 -58.39 22.50 -94.07
CA ARG A 698 -59.36 23.45 -94.67
C ARG A 698 -58.84 24.04 -96.00
N GLN A 699 -57.57 24.41 -96.04
CA GLN A 699 -56.85 24.86 -97.25
C GLN A 699 -56.87 23.81 -98.38
N GLN A 700 -56.58 22.54 -98.08
CA GLN A 700 -56.66 21.45 -99.06
C GLN A 700 -58.10 21.20 -99.53
N GLU A 701 -59.09 21.23 -98.63
CA GLU A 701 -60.50 21.11 -98.97
C GLU A 701 -60.97 22.25 -99.90
N HIS A 702 -60.62 23.51 -99.60
CA HIS A 702 -60.88 24.65 -100.47
C HIS A 702 -60.19 24.48 -101.84
N SER A 703 -58.95 23.98 -101.87
CA SER A 703 -58.24 23.66 -103.12
C SER A 703 -58.90 22.57 -103.96
N HIS A 704 -59.52 21.56 -103.34
CA HIS A 704 -60.26 20.49 -104.04
C HIS A 704 -61.68 20.90 -104.47
N LEU A 705 -62.24 21.95 -103.87
CA LEU A 705 -63.49 22.59 -104.27
C LEU A 705 -63.30 23.55 -105.46
N LEU A 706 -62.11 24.14 -105.64
CA LEU A 706 -61.78 25.03 -106.77
C LEU A 706 -61.69 24.26 -108.10
N ARG A 707 -62.85 23.98 -108.70
CA ARG A 707 -62.97 23.22 -109.95
C ARG A 707 -63.19 24.14 -111.15
N PRO A 708 -62.72 23.77 -112.37
CA PRO A 708 -62.93 24.56 -113.59
C PRO A 708 -64.38 25.00 -113.83
N THR A 709 -65.35 24.15 -113.48
CA THR A 709 -66.79 24.41 -113.62
C THR A 709 -67.30 25.62 -112.83
N LEU A 710 -66.56 26.11 -111.82
CA LEU A 710 -66.89 27.32 -111.06
C LEU A 710 -66.56 28.63 -111.81
N GLY A 711 -65.82 28.57 -112.92
CA GLY A 711 -65.54 29.74 -113.76
C GLY A 711 -66.70 30.19 -114.64
N HIS A 712 -67.73 29.35 -114.83
CA HIS A 712 -68.87 29.67 -115.69
C HIS A 712 -69.77 30.74 -115.05
N PRO A 713 -70.30 31.74 -115.79
CA PRO A 713 -71.04 32.88 -115.20
C PRO A 713 -72.24 32.53 -114.30
N HIS A 714 -72.93 31.41 -114.54
CA HIS A 714 -74.02 30.96 -113.65
C HIS A 714 -73.55 30.38 -112.30
N ALA A 715 -72.24 30.24 -112.07
CA ALA A 715 -71.64 29.75 -110.84
C ALA A 715 -70.85 30.84 -110.08
N GLU A 716 -70.89 32.09 -110.54
CA GLU A 716 -70.07 33.21 -110.02
C GLU A 716 -70.23 33.39 -108.50
N ASP A 717 -71.45 33.32 -107.98
CA ASP A 717 -71.73 33.46 -106.54
C ASP A 717 -71.22 32.26 -105.71
N SER A 718 -71.12 31.08 -106.31
CA SER A 718 -70.48 29.91 -105.68
C SER A 718 -68.95 30.05 -105.64
N LEU A 719 -68.35 30.68 -106.66
CA LEU A 719 -66.92 31.00 -106.67
C LEU A 719 -66.58 32.09 -105.66
N LYS A 720 -67.41 33.16 -105.55
CA LYS A 720 -67.29 34.19 -104.51
C LYS A 720 -67.36 33.58 -103.11
N ALA A 721 -68.39 32.77 -102.83
CA ALA A 721 -68.56 32.12 -101.53
C ALA A 721 -67.41 31.14 -101.17
N LEU A 722 -66.70 30.58 -102.15
CA LEU A 722 -65.48 29.80 -101.92
C LEU A 722 -64.27 30.71 -101.63
N CYS A 723 -64.14 31.84 -102.34
CA CYS A 723 -63.09 32.82 -102.08
C CYS A 723 -63.25 33.47 -100.70
N GLU A 724 -64.47 33.82 -100.29
CA GLU A 724 -64.78 34.38 -98.96
C GLU A 724 -64.43 33.40 -97.83
N LYS A 725 -64.69 32.09 -98.01
CA LYS A 725 -64.29 31.04 -97.06
C LYS A 725 -62.78 30.89 -96.94
N GLU A 726 -62.06 31.05 -98.04
CA GLU A 726 -60.59 30.99 -98.02
C GLU A 726 -59.97 32.29 -97.49
N GLU A 727 -60.55 33.46 -97.76
CA GLU A 727 -60.13 34.73 -97.15
C GLU A 727 -60.39 34.72 -95.63
N ALA A 728 -61.48 34.09 -95.18
CA ALA A 728 -61.71 33.81 -93.75
C ALA A 728 -60.65 32.85 -93.18
N ARG A 729 -60.35 31.74 -93.87
CA ARG A 729 -59.30 30.77 -93.45
C ARG A 729 -57.91 31.41 -93.40
N HIS A 730 -57.59 32.30 -94.34
CA HIS A 730 -56.36 33.10 -94.33
C HIS A 730 -56.30 34.02 -93.10
N LYS A 731 -57.38 34.73 -92.78
CA LYS A 731 -57.49 35.58 -91.58
C LYS A 731 -57.39 34.75 -90.29
N ASP A 732 -58.05 33.58 -90.24
CA ASP A 732 -57.91 32.62 -89.14
C ASP A 732 -56.45 32.22 -88.94
N TYR A 733 -55.73 31.87 -90.02
CA TYR A 733 -54.33 31.46 -89.98
C TYR A 733 -53.38 32.58 -89.53
N VAL A 734 -53.51 33.79 -90.11
CA VAL A 734 -52.69 34.94 -89.70
C VAL A 734 -52.95 35.31 -88.24
N ALA A 735 -54.22 35.31 -87.80
CA ALA A 735 -54.55 35.53 -86.40
C ALA A 735 -54.00 34.43 -85.47
N ALA A 736 -54.03 33.16 -85.89
CA ALA A 736 -53.46 32.05 -85.14
C ALA A 736 -51.93 32.15 -85.01
N VAL A 737 -51.21 32.49 -86.09
CA VAL A 737 -49.74 32.69 -86.09
C VAL A 737 -49.36 33.89 -85.21
N GLU A 738 -50.07 35.01 -85.32
CA GLU A 738 -49.83 36.18 -84.46
C GLU A 738 -50.12 35.87 -82.99
N LYS A 739 -51.22 35.18 -82.70
CA LYS A 739 -51.58 34.78 -81.33
C LYS A 739 -50.51 33.85 -80.76
N HIS A 740 -50.14 32.79 -81.48
CA HIS A 740 -49.11 31.84 -81.04
C HIS A 740 -47.77 32.52 -80.78
N THR A 741 -47.36 33.47 -81.64
CA THR A 741 -46.16 34.28 -81.40
C THR A 741 -46.26 35.06 -80.09
N LYS A 742 -47.38 35.76 -79.86
CA LYS A 742 -47.60 36.56 -78.65
C LYS A 742 -47.65 35.68 -77.39
N ASP A 743 -48.30 34.52 -77.46
CA ASP A 743 -48.38 33.56 -76.36
C ASP A 743 -46.98 32.99 -76.01
N LEU A 744 -46.18 32.63 -77.02
CA LEU A 744 -44.78 32.21 -76.82
C LEU A 744 -43.90 33.32 -76.23
N GLN A 745 -44.06 34.56 -76.67
CA GLN A 745 -43.32 35.72 -76.13
C GLN A 745 -43.74 36.03 -74.68
N ASN A 746 -45.04 35.95 -74.36
CA ASN A 746 -45.58 36.15 -73.02
C ASN A 746 -45.10 35.05 -72.05
N SER A 747 -45.09 33.78 -72.48
CA SER A 747 -44.48 32.69 -71.72
C SER A 747 -43.00 32.97 -71.45
N ALA A 748 -42.21 33.34 -72.47
CA ALA A 748 -40.79 33.66 -72.31
C ALA A 748 -40.56 34.78 -71.27
N LEU A 749 -41.36 35.84 -71.28
CA LEU A 749 -41.32 36.89 -70.25
C LEU A 749 -41.71 36.38 -68.85
N SER A 750 -42.74 35.53 -68.75
CA SER A 750 -43.20 34.96 -67.48
C SER A 750 -42.13 34.07 -66.81
N HIS A 751 -41.49 33.19 -67.58
CA HIS A 751 -40.33 32.41 -67.10
C HIS A 751 -39.14 33.31 -66.76
N ALA A 752 -38.89 34.39 -67.51
CA ALA A 752 -37.80 35.32 -67.24
C ALA A 752 -38.01 36.10 -65.92
N GLN A 753 -39.23 36.58 -65.66
CA GLN A 753 -39.59 37.22 -64.39
C GLN A 753 -39.47 36.23 -63.23
N THR A 754 -40.01 35.02 -63.39
CA THR A 754 -39.95 33.96 -62.37
C THR A 754 -38.50 33.58 -62.03
N PHE A 755 -37.63 33.48 -63.05
CA PHE A 755 -36.20 33.24 -62.86
C PHE A 755 -35.52 34.35 -62.06
N ILE A 756 -35.75 35.64 -62.41
CA ILE A 756 -35.18 36.78 -61.68
C ILE A 756 -35.60 36.75 -60.20
N ASP A 757 -36.87 36.48 -59.94
CA ASP A 757 -37.47 36.45 -58.60
C ASP A 757 -36.88 35.32 -57.74
N VAL A 758 -36.75 34.11 -58.30
CA VAL A 758 -36.16 32.94 -57.62
C VAL A 758 -34.65 33.11 -57.41
N LEU A 759 -33.94 33.65 -58.39
CA LEU A 759 -32.50 33.94 -58.31
C LEU A 759 -32.20 34.99 -57.23
N ALA A 760 -32.99 36.08 -57.18
CA ALA A 760 -32.83 37.14 -56.18
C ALA A 760 -33.06 36.60 -54.76
N ARG A 761 -34.19 35.91 -54.50
CA ARG A 761 -34.51 35.32 -53.20
C ARG A 761 -33.49 34.27 -52.75
N THR A 762 -32.95 33.47 -53.67
CA THR A 762 -31.92 32.48 -53.34
C THR A 762 -30.61 33.15 -52.96
N ALA A 763 -30.18 34.16 -53.72
CA ALA A 763 -28.97 34.92 -53.39
C ALA A 763 -29.09 35.65 -52.04
N GLU A 764 -30.24 36.27 -51.76
CA GLU A 764 -30.54 36.88 -50.46
C GLU A 764 -30.43 35.89 -49.31
N HIS A 765 -31.07 34.71 -49.44
CA HIS A 765 -31.02 33.68 -48.42
C HIS A 765 -29.58 33.21 -48.13
N GLN A 766 -28.78 32.95 -49.18
CA GLN A 766 -27.38 32.53 -49.00
C GLN A 766 -26.50 33.62 -48.39
N LEU A 767 -26.65 34.88 -48.84
CA LEU A 767 -25.89 36.01 -48.29
C LEU A 767 -26.08 36.17 -46.77
N LEU A 768 -27.33 36.02 -46.30
CA LEU A 768 -27.69 36.08 -44.89
C LEU A 768 -27.30 34.81 -44.11
N GLN A 769 -27.41 33.62 -44.74
CA GLN A 769 -26.96 32.35 -44.14
C GLN A 769 -25.47 32.40 -43.78
N TYR A 770 -24.64 33.00 -44.64
CA TYR A 770 -23.19 33.10 -44.46
C TYR A 770 -22.71 34.20 -43.51
N ASP A 771 -23.59 35.07 -42.97
CA ASP A 771 -23.19 35.90 -41.82
C ASP A 771 -23.00 35.06 -40.54
N ASN A 772 -23.65 33.89 -40.46
CA ASN A 772 -23.48 32.92 -39.37
C ASN A 772 -22.29 31.96 -39.57
N LEU A 773 -21.61 32.00 -40.71
CA LEU A 773 -20.38 31.22 -40.93
C LEU A 773 -19.27 31.80 -40.04
N LEU A 774 -18.82 31.06 -39.03
CA LEU A 774 -17.65 31.45 -38.23
C LEU A 774 -16.39 31.43 -39.11
N VAL A 775 -15.49 32.41 -38.93
CA VAL A 775 -14.29 32.58 -39.75
C VAL A 775 -13.03 32.67 -38.89
N ILE A 776 -11.88 32.41 -39.52
CA ILE A 776 -10.50 32.53 -38.99
C ILE A 776 -10.28 33.82 -38.17
N ASP A 777 -10.94 34.93 -38.55
CA ASP A 777 -10.78 36.24 -37.94
C ASP A 777 -11.74 36.52 -36.79
N ASP A 778 -12.85 35.79 -36.67
CA ASP A 778 -13.74 35.82 -35.51
C ASP A 778 -13.10 35.14 -34.28
N VAL A 779 -12.10 34.29 -34.53
CA VAL A 779 -11.42 33.44 -33.53
C VAL A 779 -10.03 33.99 -33.18
N ILE A 780 -9.60 33.81 -31.94
CA ILE A 780 -8.28 34.18 -31.40
C ILE A 780 -7.14 33.45 -32.17
N LYS A 781 -6.01 34.12 -32.42
CA LYS A 781 -4.80 33.47 -32.98
C LYS A 781 -4.13 32.65 -31.87
N GLY A 782 -3.84 31.38 -32.13
CA GLY A 782 -3.06 30.54 -31.22
C GLY A 782 -1.63 31.08 -31.06
N ARG A 783 -1.04 30.88 -29.87
CA ARG A 783 0.36 31.20 -29.56
C ARG A 783 1.28 30.27 -30.35
N VAL A 784 1.81 30.76 -31.46
CA VAL A 784 2.88 30.13 -32.25
C VAL A 784 4.20 30.83 -31.91
N GLU A 785 5.30 30.09 -31.70
CA GLU A 785 6.61 30.74 -31.65
C GLU A 785 6.95 31.30 -33.03
N SER A 786 7.16 32.61 -33.13
CA SER A 786 7.52 33.23 -34.41
C SER A 786 8.84 32.65 -34.96
N PRO A 787 8.92 32.33 -36.27
CA PRO A 787 10.08 31.68 -36.85
C PRO A 787 11.32 32.57 -36.75
N LYS A 788 12.24 32.22 -35.85
CA LYS A 788 13.48 32.97 -35.56
C LYS A 788 14.45 32.88 -36.73
N TYR A 789 14.34 33.81 -37.68
CA TYR A 789 15.23 33.88 -38.84
C TYR A 789 16.69 34.16 -38.45
N PRO A 790 17.67 33.47 -39.08
CA PRO A 790 19.08 33.81 -38.94
C PRO A 790 19.35 35.27 -39.30
N THR A 791 20.29 35.90 -38.60
CA THR A 791 20.58 37.34 -38.74
C THR A 791 20.95 37.74 -40.18
N SER A 792 21.60 36.85 -40.93
CA SER A 792 21.89 37.03 -42.36
C SER A 792 20.64 37.18 -43.23
N GLU A 793 19.59 36.42 -42.94
CA GLU A 793 18.33 36.46 -43.68
C GLU A 793 17.49 37.69 -43.31
N LEU A 794 17.53 38.13 -42.05
CA LEU A 794 16.94 39.40 -41.61
C LEU A 794 17.63 40.61 -42.28
N ILE A 795 18.96 40.59 -42.39
CA ILE A 795 19.73 41.61 -43.14
C ILE A 795 19.36 41.58 -44.63
N ARG A 796 19.23 40.39 -45.23
CA ARG A 796 18.80 40.23 -46.64
C ARG A 796 17.39 40.78 -46.88
N ARG A 797 16.40 40.43 -46.04
CA ARG A 797 15.02 40.98 -46.09
C ARG A 797 15.04 42.51 -45.98
N LYS A 798 15.76 43.06 -44.99
CA LYS A 798 15.91 44.51 -44.80
C LYS A 798 16.47 45.22 -46.04
N ASN A 799 17.54 44.68 -46.62
CA ASN A 799 18.19 45.27 -47.78
C ASN A 799 17.34 45.14 -49.07
N ALA A 800 16.43 44.17 -49.13
CA ALA A 800 15.46 43.99 -50.20
C ALA A 800 14.15 44.81 -50.00
N GLY A 801 14.03 45.60 -48.93
CA GLY A 801 12.80 46.31 -48.59
C GLY A 801 11.64 45.42 -48.15
N LEU A 802 11.90 44.15 -47.86
CA LEU A 802 10.90 43.18 -47.39
C LEU A 802 10.72 43.29 -45.86
N PRO A 803 9.51 43.06 -45.33
CA PRO A 803 9.29 42.94 -43.88
C PRO A 803 10.23 41.92 -43.22
N LEU A 804 10.61 42.20 -41.97
CA LEU A 804 11.49 41.34 -41.18
C LEU A 804 10.78 40.11 -40.61
N GLU A 805 9.47 40.20 -40.44
CA GLU A 805 8.57 39.13 -40.02
C GLU A 805 7.63 38.81 -41.20
N ASP A 806 7.20 37.56 -41.33
CA ASP A 806 6.27 37.17 -42.39
C ASP A 806 4.85 37.61 -42.02
N ASP A 807 4.36 38.59 -42.77
CA ASP A 807 3.09 39.29 -42.56
C ASP A 807 1.92 38.41 -43.04
N GLU A 808 1.52 37.43 -42.21
CA GLU A 808 0.56 36.35 -42.54
C GLU A 808 -0.76 36.86 -43.14
N ASP A 809 -1.22 38.04 -42.71
CA ASP A 809 -2.55 38.56 -43.03
C ASP A 809 -2.59 39.33 -44.37
N LYS A 810 -1.49 39.35 -45.16
CA LYS A 810 -1.35 40.08 -46.43
C LYS A 810 -2.28 39.68 -47.59
N GLY A 811 -3.11 38.66 -47.40
CA GLY A 811 -4.14 38.23 -48.34
C GLY A 811 -5.56 38.20 -47.76
N ALA A 812 -5.77 38.76 -46.55
CA ALA A 812 -7.08 38.74 -45.91
C ALA A 812 -8.11 39.55 -46.72
N LEU A 813 -9.28 38.95 -46.96
CA LEU A 813 -10.42 39.64 -47.55
C LEU A 813 -10.83 40.85 -46.68
N PRO A 814 -11.47 41.89 -47.25
CA PRO A 814 -12.03 43.00 -46.48
C PRO A 814 -13.28 42.53 -45.71
N ARG A 815 -13.10 41.76 -44.63
CA ARG A 815 -14.15 41.04 -43.88
C ARG A 815 -15.18 41.92 -43.15
N GLY A 816 -15.20 43.22 -43.39
CA GLY A 816 -16.17 44.14 -42.81
C GLY A 816 -17.59 43.95 -43.36
N LYS A 817 -18.53 44.68 -42.75
CA LYS A 817 -19.89 44.90 -43.25
C LYS A 817 -19.84 45.39 -44.70
N ASN A 818 -20.61 44.74 -45.59
CA ASN A 818 -20.69 45.09 -47.00
C ASN A 818 -22.14 45.21 -47.47
N THR A 819 -22.37 45.95 -48.56
CA THR A 819 -23.70 46.08 -49.20
C THR A 819 -23.59 45.64 -50.65
N TRP A 820 -24.29 44.56 -50.97
CA TRP A 820 -24.28 43.91 -52.27
C TRP A 820 -25.41 44.47 -53.16
N PRO A 821 -25.14 44.80 -54.43
CA PRO A 821 -26.17 45.27 -55.35
C PRO A 821 -27.15 44.14 -55.69
N GLY A 822 -28.41 44.47 -56.01
CA GLY A 822 -29.43 43.51 -56.46
C GLY A 822 -29.15 42.89 -57.83
N THR A 823 -30.07 42.05 -58.29
CA THR A 823 -30.15 41.53 -59.67
C THR A 823 -30.75 42.57 -60.63
N LEU A 824 -30.39 42.48 -61.91
CA LEU A 824 -30.91 43.33 -62.99
C LEU A 824 -32.34 42.93 -63.34
N ASN A 825 -33.31 43.83 -63.20
CA ASN A 825 -34.73 43.48 -63.31
C ASN A 825 -35.33 43.74 -64.71
N ASN A 826 -34.92 44.82 -65.38
CA ASN A 826 -35.60 45.33 -66.59
C ASN A 826 -34.88 45.06 -67.92
N GLU A 827 -33.87 44.17 -67.98
CA GLU A 827 -33.17 43.87 -69.25
C GLU A 827 -33.76 42.72 -70.06
N LEU A 828 -34.62 41.87 -69.48
CA LEU A 828 -35.25 40.74 -70.17
C LEU A 828 -36.60 41.17 -70.74
N VAL A 829 -36.57 41.84 -71.90
CA VAL A 829 -37.72 42.42 -72.61
C VAL A 829 -37.77 41.97 -74.08
N ILE A 830 -38.92 42.15 -74.73
CA ILE A 830 -39.13 41.80 -76.16
C ILE A 830 -38.62 42.93 -77.09
N GLU A 831 -38.73 44.18 -76.65
CA GLU A 831 -38.34 45.38 -77.40
C GLU A 831 -36.92 45.86 -77.01
N GLU A 832 -36.49 47.04 -77.48
CA GLU A 832 -35.17 47.59 -77.13
C GLU A 832 -35.01 47.78 -75.60
N PRO A 833 -33.83 47.48 -75.03
CA PRO A 833 -33.62 47.54 -73.58
C PRO A 833 -33.75 48.99 -73.07
N PRO A 834 -34.44 49.21 -71.94
CA PRO A 834 -34.75 50.56 -71.46
C PRO A 834 -33.49 51.33 -71.07
N SER A 835 -33.45 52.62 -71.44
CA SER A 835 -32.32 53.54 -71.21
C SER A 835 -31.98 53.83 -69.73
N LYS A 836 -32.70 53.22 -68.79
CA LYS A 836 -32.40 53.20 -67.35
C LYS A 836 -32.58 51.78 -66.81
N VAL A 837 -31.46 51.18 -66.42
CA VAL A 837 -31.42 49.90 -65.71
C VAL A 837 -32.02 50.05 -64.31
N THR A 838 -32.82 49.07 -63.90
CA THR A 838 -33.32 48.91 -62.53
C THR A 838 -32.73 47.67 -61.89
N LEU A 839 -32.53 47.73 -60.57
CA LEU A 839 -32.02 46.64 -59.75
C LEU A 839 -33.07 46.23 -58.72
N THR A 840 -33.06 44.96 -58.33
CA THR A 840 -33.75 44.50 -57.11
C THR A 840 -33.06 45.04 -55.84
N ALA A 841 -33.62 44.78 -54.66
CA ALA A 841 -33.13 45.36 -53.41
C ALA A 841 -31.65 44.99 -53.11
N SER A 842 -30.87 45.98 -52.64
CA SER A 842 -29.50 45.77 -52.20
C SER A 842 -29.45 45.16 -50.79
N ILE A 843 -28.71 44.08 -50.62
CA ILE A 843 -28.65 43.30 -49.37
C ILE A 843 -27.38 43.69 -48.61
N THR A 844 -27.47 43.86 -47.29
CA THR A 844 -26.33 44.30 -46.47
C THR A 844 -25.98 43.24 -45.43
N THR A 845 -24.79 42.67 -45.54
CA THR A 845 -24.28 41.59 -44.68
C THR A 845 -23.41 42.16 -43.55
N ALA A 846 -23.44 41.52 -42.38
CA ALA A 846 -22.68 41.93 -41.20
C ALA A 846 -21.16 41.81 -41.40
N LYS A 847 -20.72 40.80 -42.16
CA LYS A 847 -19.33 40.60 -42.57
C LYS A 847 -19.21 40.23 -44.06
N THR A 848 -17.99 39.93 -44.49
CA THR A 848 -17.68 39.49 -45.86
C THR A 848 -16.85 38.20 -45.85
N THR A 849 -17.40 37.15 -46.46
CA THR A 849 -16.83 35.79 -46.55
C THR A 849 -16.62 35.36 -48.01
N LEU A 850 -15.83 34.30 -48.23
CA LEU A 850 -15.73 33.66 -49.54
C LEU A 850 -17.09 33.15 -50.05
N GLY A 851 -17.95 32.62 -49.16
CA GLY A 851 -19.29 32.15 -49.51
C GLY A 851 -20.17 33.26 -50.10
N GLN A 852 -20.23 34.42 -49.44
CA GLN A 852 -20.98 35.58 -49.94
C GLN A 852 -20.46 36.09 -51.28
N SER A 853 -19.13 36.13 -51.43
CA SER A 853 -18.46 36.52 -52.68
C SER A 853 -18.80 35.56 -53.82
N ALA A 854 -18.79 34.24 -53.56
CA ALA A 854 -19.14 33.21 -54.51
C ALA A 854 -20.62 33.24 -54.92
N THR A 855 -21.54 33.52 -53.98
CA THR A 855 -22.97 33.72 -54.29
C THR A 855 -23.17 34.82 -55.33
N ILE A 856 -22.52 35.97 -55.17
CA ILE A 856 -22.64 37.09 -56.11
C ILE A 856 -22.07 36.72 -57.49
N THR A 857 -20.88 36.12 -57.54
CA THR A 857 -20.25 35.68 -58.80
C THR A 857 -21.11 34.65 -59.55
N ALA A 858 -21.63 33.63 -58.84
CA ALA A 858 -22.50 32.61 -59.43
C ALA A 858 -23.84 33.19 -59.91
N ARG A 859 -24.45 34.09 -59.12
CA ARG A 859 -25.68 34.82 -59.47
C ARG A 859 -25.53 35.62 -60.76
N GLU A 860 -24.42 36.34 -60.89
CA GLU A 860 -24.18 37.20 -62.04
C GLU A 860 -23.84 36.40 -63.30
N SER A 861 -23.09 35.30 -63.18
CA SER A 861 -22.91 34.34 -64.29
C SER A 861 -24.25 33.79 -64.77
N ALA A 862 -25.05 33.23 -63.86
CA ALA A 862 -26.32 32.59 -64.22
C ALA A 862 -27.35 33.56 -64.81
N TYR A 863 -27.29 34.85 -64.45
CA TYR A 863 -28.09 35.88 -65.11
C TYR A 863 -27.69 36.08 -66.58
N GLN A 864 -26.39 36.16 -66.88
CA GLN A 864 -25.91 36.29 -68.26
C GLN A 864 -26.18 35.02 -69.08
N ASP A 865 -26.01 33.84 -68.49
CA ASP A 865 -26.31 32.55 -69.11
C ASP A 865 -27.81 32.44 -69.48
N TYR A 866 -28.71 32.86 -68.58
CA TYR A 866 -30.14 32.92 -68.87
C TYR A 866 -30.47 33.94 -69.96
N LYS A 867 -29.91 35.16 -69.88
CA LYS A 867 -30.11 36.23 -70.85
C LYS A 867 -29.75 35.79 -72.27
N ALA A 868 -28.63 35.08 -72.45
CA ALA A 868 -28.21 34.55 -73.74
C ALA A 868 -29.20 33.54 -74.35
N GLU A 869 -29.76 32.63 -73.53
CA GLU A 869 -30.76 31.66 -74.00
C GLU A 869 -32.15 32.29 -74.19
N PHE A 870 -32.50 33.34 -73.44
CA PHE A 870 -33.71 34.16 -73.62
C PHE A 870 -33.67 34.92 -74.95
N GLU A 871 -32.60 35.68 -75.22
CA GLU A 871 -32.41 36.38 -76.51
C GLU A 871 -32.45 35.42 -77.70
N LYS A 872 -31.81 34.26 -77.57
CA LYS A 872 -31.82 33.19 -78.58
C LYS A 872 -33.22 32.59 -78.77
N THR A 873 -34.02 32.51 -77.71
CA THR A 873 -35.41 32.06 -77.79
C THR A 873 -36.30 33.07 -78.52
N LEU A 874 -36.17 34.37 -78.23
CA LEU A 874 -36.88 35.42 -78.98
C LEU A 874 -36.52 35.41 -80.47
N LYS A 875 -35.21 35.35 -80.79
CA LYS A 875 -34.71 35.26 -82.18
C LYS A 875 -35.25 34.01 -82.92
N TRP A 876 -35.48 32.90 -82.21
CA TRP A 876 -36.13 31.71 -82.78
C TRP A 876 -37.63 31.92 -83.02
N ILE A 877 -38.37 32.53 -82.08
CA ILE A 877 -39.80 32.82 -82.23
C ILE A 877 -40.05 33.71 -83.45
N ASP A 878 -39.28 34.80 -83.63
CA ASP A 878 -39.43 35.68 -84.79
C ASP A 878 -39.05 34.99 -86.11
N SER A 879 -38.03 34.13 -86.11
CA SER A 879 -37.65 33.35 -87.30
C SER A 879 -38.75 32.39 -87.73
N GLU A 880 -39.39 31.69 -86.78
CA GLU A 880 -40.46 30.75 -87.06
C GLU A 880 -41.76 31.49 -87.47
N ARG A 881 -42.09 32.62 -86.84
CA ARG A 881 -43.18 33.50 -87.29
C ARG A 881 -42.97 33.97 -88.73
N GLN A 882 -41.78 34.46 -89.07
CA GLN A 882 -41.47 34.89 -90.45
C GLN A 882 -41.61 33.74 -91.45
N LYS A 883 -41.18 32.52 -91.09
CA LYS A 883 -41.31 31.31 -91.90
C LYS A 883 -42.78 30.92 -92.14
N LEU A 884 -43.62 30.93 -91.11
CA LEU A 884 -45.05 30.63 -91.23
C LEU A 884 -45.79 31.70 -92.07
N MET A 885 -45.55 32.99 -91.79
CA MET A 885 -46.16 34.09 -92.57
C MET A 885 -45.73 34.08 -94.04
N GLN A 886 -44.47 33.73 -94.35
CA GLN A 886 -44.02 33.56 -95.73
C GLN A 886 -44.62 32.34 -96.43
N ALA A 887 -44.90 31.25 -95.70
CA ALA A 887 -45.55 30.08 -96.27
C ALA A 887 -46.99 30.40 -96.68
N GLU A 888 -47.75 31.06 -95.79
CA GLU A 888 -49.13 31.48 -96.07
C GLU A 888 -49.22 32.55 -97.16
N GLN A 889 -48.32 33.54 -97.21
CA GLN A 889 -48.30 34.52 -98.31
C GLN A 889 -48.12 33.83 -99.68
N ARG A 890 -47.15 32.90 -99.78
CA ARG A 890 -46.94 32.12 -101.02
C ARG A 890 -48.16 31.29 -101.40
N TRP A 891 -48.92 30.81 -100.41
CA TRP A 891 -50.20 30.16 -100.70
C TRP A 891 -51.23 31.15 -101.24
N VAL A 892 -51.44 32.31 -100.61
CA VAL A 892 -52.40 33.33 -101.08
C VAL A 892 -52.09 33.76 -102.51
N ASP A 893 -50.82 33.99 -102.83
CA ASP A 893 -50.37 34.31 -104.20
C ASP A 893 -50.72 33.20 -105.20
N SER A 894 -50.52 31.93 -104.81
CA SER A 894 -50.84 30.73 -105.60
C SER A 894 -52.35 30.50 -105.75
N TRP A 895 -53.13 30.75 -104.69
CA TRP A 895 -54.59 30.64 -104.67
C TRP A 895 -55.21 31.68 -105.60
N ASN A 896 -54.83 32.96 -105.47
CA ASN A 896 -55.30 34.04 -106.34
C ASN A 896 -54.98 33.74 -107.81
N THR A 897 -53.75 33.31 -108.10
CA THR A 897 -53.33 32.87 -109.44
C THR A 897 -54.17 31.70 -109.98
N SER A 898 -54.66 30.81 -109.10
CA SER A 898 -55.48 29.66 -109.48
C SER A 898 -56.95 30.04 -109.71
N VAL A 899 -57.49 30.92 -108.85
CA VAL A 899 -58.83 31.50 -109.00
C VAL A 899 -58.94 32.31 -110.30
N ASP A 900 -57.95 33.15 -110.61
CA ASP A 900 -57.95 33.95 -111.83
C ASP A 900 -57.79 33.10 -113.10
N LYS A 901 -57.04 31.99 -113.04
CA LYS A 901 -57.05 30.98 -114.12
C LYS A 901 -58.42 30.34 -114.31
N VAL A 902 -59.14 30.01 -113.23
CA VAL A 902 -60.51 29.45 -113.33
C VAL A 902 -61.49 30.46 -113.93
N LYS A 903 -61.37 31.76 -113.60
CA LYS A 903 -62.15 32.84 -114.23
C LYS A 903 -61.82 33.07 -115.72
N GLN A 904 -60.67 32.60 -116.21
CA GLN A 904 -60.22 32.76 -117.61
C GLN A 904 -60.55 31.56 -118.51
N LEU A 905 -61.27 30.55 -118.00
CA LEU A 905 -61.66 29.35 -118.76
C LEU A 905 -63.01 29.49 -119.50
N TYR A 906 -63.73 30.60 -119.28
CA TYR A 906 -65.07 30.90 -119.83
C TYR A 906 -65.19 32.38 -120.20
#